data_AF-A0A5N5PSF9-F1
#
_entry.id   AF-A0A5N5PSF9-F1
#
_cell.length_a   1.000
_cell.length_b   1.000
_cell.length_c   1.000
_cell.angle_alpha   90.00
_cell.angle_beta   90.00
_cell.angle_gamma   90.00
#
_symmetry.space_group_name_H-M   'P 1'
#
loop_
_entity.id
_entity.type
_entity.pdbx_description
1 polymer ?
#
loop_
_entity_poly.entity_id
_entity_poly.type
_entity_poly.pdbx_seq_one_letter_code
_entity_poly.pdbx_strand_id
1 'polypeptide(L)'
;MWNKSGPTYIFLCVFIALLTVFLSSGRAHRFGEYELVLDGTWRLQNSNGSVSLQAQVPGCVHTTLQQQQLIEDPYYRFNDLVYRWISLDNWTYTTSFTVPVYVKESRRAVLIFEGVDTISTISLNGVVIGKTDNMFRRYDFEVAGLLKEVNVLEVWLMSAVTYAAERSQAHTSYKVPPECPPDVQKGECHVNFIRKAQSSFSWDWGPSFPTLGIWKGVRLQSFNTLRLLSFIANPKYDSVLSCWTVEVELFFDVTVASVGVVHVSVPQLQSEAKFPLFLTPEQSNTSVLLQINQSVTVDLWWPFGHGQQPLKDLLIDIIMDSGETFHAERLVGFRTVELVQEPIPASPGLSFYFRINGQPIFLKGSNWIPAHAFQDQITAVNLTQLLVSAQMANMNVLRVWGGGIYEQDLFYILCDQLGIMVWQDFMFACALYPTDQDFIASVREEVIQQVRRLKSHPSVVIWSGNNENEAAIANNWFFIPPAEKPRYVKDYVQLYVQNIREIVLQEDNTRPFLVSSPTNATSLTVGTGRNFPCARFASEYGFQSWPSLSTLSKVSVATDQDFNSEFSQHRQHHESGNLQMLQQASLHYILPNNTDLRQRFQDTIYITQVMQAQCVKAQTEFYRRSQSDIVDGKGHTMGTLYWQLNDIWQAPSWSSIEFGGKWKMLHYLAVHFFSPLISVGVEDKGDLLIYAVSDRNKDYTLKVTVKLYQWSSFTPQCSLESDQTVVRGGGVTKVFQSPVSTVLKNCGNCTRKSCVVTFVLSGPEGVTSPSNHLFLSSPKDAEGLQKPNITFSVEDTGRKIMVNLYCSSPALFVWLDVDDIPGFFDANGFLMISEKYTVYFTKWGATTIQEFTTKLHITSLRDIY
;
A
#
# COMPACT_ATOMS: atom_id res chain seq x y z
N MET A 1 2.52 -29.19 9.75
CA MET A 1 1.70 -29.89 8.74
C MET A 1 0.45 -29.09 8.30
N TRP A 2 0.57 -27.77 8.07
CA TRP A 2 -0.47 -26.93 7.45
C TRP A 2 -0.16 -26.77 5.97
N ASN A 3 -0.09 -27.89 5.26
CA ASN A 3 0.11 -27.93 3.82
C ASN A 3 -1.08 -28.72 3.27
N LYS A 4 -1.78 -28.13 2.29
CA LYS A 4 -3.05 -28.57 1.64
C LYS A 4 -4.33 -27.87 2.10
N SER A 5 -4.37 -26.53 2.07
CA SER A 5 -5.58 -25.74 1.69
C SER A 5 -5.32 -24.22 1.76
N GLY A 6 -4.73 -23.67 0.70
CA GLY A 6 -4.48 -22.23 0.48
C GLY A 6 -3.48 -22.12 -0.68
N PRO A 7 -3.66 -21.27 -1.72
CA PRO A 7 -4.41 -20.00 -1.84
C PRO A 7 -5.64 -20.09 -2.79
N THR A 8 -6.07 -21.30 -3.14
CA THR A 8 -7.00 -21.57 -4.25
C THR A 8 -8.43 -21.11 -3.99
N TYR A 9 -8.87 -21.03 -2.73
CA TYR A 9 -10.19 -20.52 -2.37
C TYR A 9 -10.26 -19.00 -2.45
N ILE A 10 -9.16 -18.27 -2.25
CA ILE A 10 -9.15 -16.80 -2.30
C ILE A 10 -9.24 -16.32 -3.74
N PHE A 11 -8.50 -16.94 -4.67
CA PHE A 11 -8.65 -16.63 -6.09
C PHE A 11 -10.05 -16.98 -6.63
N LEU A 12 -10.67 -18.07 -6.16
CA LEU A 12 -12.02 -18.46 -6.59
C LEU A 12 -13.11 -17.58 -5.96
N CYS A 13 -13.02 -17.24 -4.68
CA CYS A 13 -13.96 -16.33 -4.02
C CYS A 13 -13.83 -14.90 -4.55
N VAL A 14 -12.62 -14.43 -4.88
CA VAL A 14 -12.43 -13.12 -5.50
C VAL A 14 -12.84 -13.12 -6.97
N PHE A 15 -12.67 -14.22 -7.73
CA PHE A 15 -13.24 -14.33 -9.08
C PHE A 15 -14.77 -14.42 -9.08
N ILE A 16 -15.36 -15.14 -8.10
CA ILE A 16 -16.83 -15.21 -7.94
C ILE A 16 -17.37 -13.86 -7.46
N ALA A 17 -16.64 -13.13 -6.61
CA ALA A 17 -16.96 -11.76 -6.22
C ALA A 17 -16.83 -10.77 -7.39
N LEU A 18 -15.85 -10.94 -8.29
CA LEU A 18 -15.73 -10.16 -9.52
C LEU A 18 -16.89 -10.42 -10.50
N LEU A 19 -17.47 -11.64 -10.46
CA LEU A 19 -18.69 -11.99 -11.20
C LEU A 19 -19.99 -11.50 -10.52
N THR A 20 -19.97 -11.16 -9.22
CA THR A 20 -21.12 -10.56 -8.52
C THR A 20 -21.02 -9.05 -8.37
N VAL A 21 -19.86 -8.42 -8.56
CA VAL A 21 -19.70 -6.96 -8.58
C VAL A 21 -20.01 -6.37 -9.97
N PHE A 22 -19.99 -7.19 -11.02
CA PHE A 22 -20.54 -6.85 -12.32
C PHE A 22 -21.71 -7.78 -12.64
N LEU A 23 -22.92 -7.44 -12.15
CA LEU A 23 -24.23 -7.70 -12.79
C LEU A 23 -25.37 -7.53 -11.75
N SER A 24 -25.81 -6.28 -11.53
CA SER A 24 -27.23 -5.98 -11.23
C SER A 24 -27.52 -4.47 -11.18
N SER A 25 -27.01 -3.66 -12.11
CA SER A 25 -27.72 -2.41 -12.45
C SER A 25 -28.95 -2.77 -13.30
N GLY A 26 -29.90 -3.47 -12.67
CA GLY A 26 -31.24 -3.58 -13.21
C GLY A 26 -31.79 -2.16 -13.33
N ARG A 27 -32.26 -1.79 -14.52
CA ARG A 27 -33.11 -0.61 -14.71
C ARG A 27 -34.36 -0.81 -13.86
N ALA A 28 -34.30 -0.42 -12.59
CA ALA A 28 -35.48 -0.07 -11.83
C ALA A 28 -35.84 1.35 -12.28
N HIS A 29 -36.98 1.50 -12.95
CA HIS A 29 -37.66 2.78 -12.95
C HIS A 29 -37.94 3.13 -11.48
N ARG A 30 -37.03 3.86 -10.83
CA ARG A 30 -37.32 4.54 -9.58
C ARG A 30 -38.34 5.61 -9.93
N PHE A 31 -39.53 5.55 -9.33
CA PHE A 31 -40.48 6.65 -9.44
C PHE A 31 -39.77 7.91 -8.92
N GLY A 32 -39.60 8.94 -9.77
CA GLY A 32 -39.14 10.28 -9.35
C GLY A 32 -37.68 10.66 -9.60
N GLU A 33 -36.77 9.72 -9.91
CA GLU A 33 -35.34 9.96 -10.16
C GLU A 33 -34.90 9.43 -11.54
N TYR A 34 -34.15 10.23 -12.28
CA TYR A 34 -33.49 9.83 -13.53
C TYR A 34 -31.99 10.00 -13.39
N GLU A 35 -31.23 8.98 -13.80
CA GLU A 35 -29.77 8.99 -13.83
C GLU A 35 -29.27 8.68 -15.24
N LEU A 36 -28.28 9.45 -15.67
CA LEU A 36 -27.54 9.26 -16.92
C LEU A 36 -26.05 9.24 -16.60
N VAL A 37 -25.42 8.07 -16.78
CA VAL A 37 -23.96 7.92 -16.73
C VAL A 37 -23.38 8.53 -18.00
N LEU A 38 -22.40 9.42 -17.84
CA LEU A 38 -21.71 10.14 -18.92
C LEU A 38 -20.28 9.61 -19.16
N ASP A 39 -19.92 8.50 -18.51
CA ASP A 39 -18.70 7.75 -18.77
C ASP A 39 -18.69 7.23 -20.22
N GLY A 40 -17.50 7.10 -20.78
CA GLY A 40 -17.26 6.62 -22.14
C GLY A 40 -16.42 7.58 -22.95
N THR A 41 -16.71 7.68 -24.25
CA THR A 41 -15.85 8.40 -25.20
C THR A 41 -16.22 9.88 -25.30
N TRP A 42 -15.29 10.73 -24.93
CA TRP A 42 -15.34 12.19 -25.04
C TRP A 42 -14.37 12.66 -26.12
N ARG A 43 -14.45 13.93 -26.51
CA ARG A 43 -13.46 14.60 -27.34
C ARG A 43 -12.44 15.30 -26.44
N LEU A 44 -11.15 15.11 -26.68
CA LEU A 44 -10.06 15.79 -26.00
C LEU A 44 -9.36 16.75 -26.96
N GLN A 45 -9.09 17.97 -26.52
CA GLN A 45 -8.41 18.99 -27.31
C GLN A 45 -7.35 19.74 -26.47
N ASN A 46 -6.19 20.04 -27.05
CA ASN A 46 -5.17 20.86 -26.39
C ASN A 46 -5.44 22.38 -26.58
N SER A 47 -4.67 23.25 -25.91
CA SER A 47 -4.99 24.69 -25.80
C SER A 47 -5.09 25.44 -27.13
N ASN A 48 -4.20 25.15 -28.09
CA ASN A 48 -4.19 25.77 -29.41
C ASN A 48 -5.03 25.00 -30.45
N GLY A 49 -5.62 23.87 -30.04
CA GLY A 49 -6.47 23.03 -30.87
C GLY A 49 -5.77 22.19 -31.93
N SER A 50 -4.43 22.15 -31.96
CA SER A 50 -3.68 21.33 -32.93
C SER A 50 -3.84 19.83 -32.71
N VAL A 51 -4.14 19.42 -31.47
CA VAL A 51 -4.46 18.04 -31.09
C VAL A 51 -5.94 17.96 -30.77
N SER A 52 -6.69 17.08 -31.45
CA SER A 52 -8.10 16.79 -31.18
C SER A 52 -8.38 15.31 -31.38
N LEU A 53 -8.74 14.60 -30.30
CA LEU A 53 -8.79 13.15 -30.23
C LEU A 53 -10.06 12.64 -29.54
N GLN A 54 -10.32 11.34 -29.66
CA GLN A 54 -11.24 10.65 -28.77
C GLN A 54 -10.51 10.21 -27.50
N ALA A 55 -11.14 10.42 -26.34
CA ALA A 55 -10.60 10.13 -25.02
C ALA A 55 -11.63 9.36 -24.18
N GLN A 56 -11.19 8.38 -23.41
CA GLN A 56 -12.07 7.71 -22.45
C GLN A 56 -12.18 8.53 -21.16
N VAL A 57 -13.37 8.54 -20.58
CA VAL A 57 -13.68 9.04 -19.23
C VAL A 57 -14.37 7.90 -18.48
N PRO A 58 -13.88 7.46 -17.31
CA PRO A 58 -12.69 7.96 -16.61
C PRO A 58 -11.37 7.72 -17.37
N GLY A 59 -10.45 8.66 -17.28
CA GLY A 59 -9.17 8.60 -17.99
C GLY A 59 -8.33 9.88 -17.85
N CYS A 60 -7.11 9.85 -18.38
CA CYS A 60 -6.22 11.01 -18.39
C CYS A 60 -5.63 11.30 -19.78
N VAL A 61 -5.03 12.48 -19.90
CA VAL A 61 -4.46 12.98 -21.16
C VAL A 61 -3.34 12.08 -21.67
N HIS A 62 -2.39 11.70 -20.80
CA HIS A 62 -1.22 10.89 -21.20
C HIS A 62 -1.64 9.54 -21.78
N THR A 63 -2.54 8.82 -21.08
CA THR A 63 -3.01 7.51 -21.53
C THR A 63 -3.85 7.62 -22.79
N THR A 64 -4.62 8.71 -22.95
CA THR A 64 -5.32 9.00 -24.21
C THR A 64 -4.34 9.19 -25.37
N LEU A 65 -3.32 10.03 -25.21
CA LEU A 65 -2.32 10.29 -26.26
C LEU A 65 -1.57 9.01 -26.65
N GLN A 66 -1.24 8.17 -25.67
CA GLN A 66 -0.60 6.88 -25.90
C GLN A 66 -1.52 5.91 -26.64
N GLN A 67 -2.78 5.78 -26.22
CA GLN A 67 -3.78 4.92 -26.89
C GLN A 67 -4.06 5.35 -28.33
N GLN A 68 -4.02 6.66 -28.59
CA GLN A 68 -4.17 7.25 -29.93
C GLN A 68 -2.84 7.30 -30.72
N GLN A 69 -1.77 6.69 -30.19
CA GLN A 69 -0.46 6.57 -30.84
C GLN A 69 0.20 7.91 -31.22
N LEU A 70 -0.11 8.99 -30.50
CA LEU A 70 0.57 10.29 -30.67
C LEU A 70 1.85 10.40 -29.86
N ILE A 71 1.97 9.58 -28.82
CA ILE A 71 3.17 9.45 -28.00
C ILE A 71 3.49 7.97 -27.82
N GLU A 72 4.76 7.67 -27.56
CA GLU A 72 5.21 6.37 -27.13
C GLU A 72 4.81 6.14 -25.66
N ASP A 73 5.23 5.01 -25.08
CA ASP A 73 5.08 4.77 -23.64
C ASP A 73 5.74 5.91 -22.85
N PRO A 74 5.00 6.66 -22.00
CA PRO A 74 5.58 7.68 -21.13
C PRO A 74 6.68 7.11 -20.25
N TYR A 75 6.61 5.83 -19.89
CA TYR A 75 7.64 5.17 -19.09
C TYR A 75 8.84 4.72 -19.91
N TYR A 76 8.92 4.95 -21.22
CA TYR A 76 10.09 4.56 -22.02
C TYR A 76 11.24 5.55 -21.88
N ARG A 77 12.44 5.07 -21.51
CA ARG A 77 13.69 5.83 -21.41
C ARG A 77 13.57 7.18 -20.69
N PHE A 78 13.63 8.29 -21.42
CA PHE A 78 13.66 9.67 -20.93
C PHE A 78 12.35 10.42 -21.25
N ASN A 79 11.26 9.68 -21.52
CA ASN A 79 10.01 10.27 -21.97
C ASN A 79 9.29 11.11 -20.90
N ASP A 80 9.68 10.99 -19.62
CA ASP A 80 9.33 11.94 -18.57
C ASP A 80 9.80 13.37 -18.88
N LEU A 81 10.97 13.52 -19.50
CA LEU A 81 11.46 14.83 -19.97
C LEU A 81 10.88 15.21 -21.33
N VAL A 82 10.80 14.26 -22.27
CA VAL A 82 10.32 14.51 -23.64
C VAL A 82 8.85 14.93 -23.64
N TYR A 83 8.02 14.33 -22.79
CA TYR A 83 6.59 14.57 -22.75
C TYR A 83 6.15 15.56 -21.67
N ARG A 84 7.10 16.28 -21.06
CA ARG A 84 6.82 17.37 -20.11
C ARG A 84 5.84 18.41 -20.66
N TRP A 85 5.83 18.65 -21.97
CA TRP A 85 4.90 19.57 -22.62
C TRP A 85 3.43 19.23 -22.39
N ILE A 86 3.08 17.94 -22.21
CA ILE A 86 1.70 17.51 -21.98
C ILE A 86 1.18 18.07 -20.67
N SER A 87 1.99 18.03 -19.61
CA SER A 87 1.67 18.56 -18.28
C SER A 87 1.70 20.08 -18.19
N LEU A 88 2.39 20.75 -19.13
CA LEU A 88 2.46 22.21 -19.21
C LEU A 88 1.33 22.82 -20.04
N ASP A 89 0.70 22.04 -20.93
CA ASP A 89 -0.42 22.52 -21.73
C ASP A 89 -1.76 22.44 -20.96
N ASN A 90 -2.73 23.23 -21.41
CA ASN A 90 -4.12 23.16 -20.97
C ASN A 90 -4.90 22.25 -21.90
N TRP A 91 -5.88 21.52 -21.35
CA TRP A 91 -6.63 20.50 -22.09
C TRP A 91 -8.13 20.66 -21.88
N THR A 92 -8.91 20.32 -22.89
CA THR A 92 -10.38 20.44 -22.86
C THR A 92 -11.01 19.10 -23.18
N TYR A 93 -11.82 18.58 -22.26
CA TYR A 93 -12.72 17.45 -22.52
C TYR A 93 -14.09 17.99 -22.92
N THR A 94 -14.65 17.52 -24.03
CA THR A 94 -15.98 17.88 -24.52
C THR A 94 -16.80 16.62 -24.78
N THR A 95 -18.05 16.58 -24.32
CA THR A 95 -19.02 15.56 -24.74
C THR A 95 -20.37 16.18 -25.08
N SER A 96 -21.21 15.42 -25.76
CA SER A 96 -22.60 15.77 -26.01
C SER A 96 -23.52 14.64 -25.63
N PHE A 97 -24.64 14.97 -24.98
CA PHE A 97 -25.61 13.98 -24.53
C PHE A 97 -27.03 14.51 -24.66
N THR A 98 -27.97 13.59 -24.81
CA THR A 98 -29.40 13.92 -24.91
C THR A 98 -30.12 13.55 -23.64
N VAL A 99 -31.10 14.37 -23.24
CA VAL A 99 -31.99 14.06 -22.12
C VAL A 99 -33.45 14.08 -22.57
N PRO A 100 -34.31 13.21 -22.03
CA PRO A 100 -35.76 13.28 -22.25
C PRO A 100 -36.37 14.61 -21.81
N VAL A 101 -37.50 15.02 -22.40
CA VAL A 101 -38.19 16.28 -22.07
C VAL A 101 -38.54 16.39 -20.58
N TYR A 102 -38.99 15.31 -19.95
CA TYR A 102 -39.35 15.33 -18.52
C TYR A 102 -38.15 15.55 -17.59
N VAL A 103 -36.91 15.27 -18.04
CA VAL A 103 -35.67 15.54 -17.29
C VAL A 103 -35.32 17.02 -17.36
N LYS A 104 -35.53 17.64 -18.51
CA LYS A 104 -35.37 19.09 -18.68
C LYS A 104 -36.34 19.88 -17.80
N GLU A 105 -37.54 19.34 -17.59
CA GLU A 105 -38.60 19.93 -16.76
C GLU A 105 -38.51 19.51 -15.29
N SER A 106 -37.45 18.79 -14.88
CA SER A 106 -37.28 18.41 -13.48
C SER A 106 -37.09 19.64 -12.59
N ARG A 107 -37.58 19.56 -11.36
CA ARG A 107 -37.36 20.64 -10.37
C ARG A 107 -35.89 20.82 -10.04
N ARG A 108 -35.13 19.72 -10.08
CA ARG A 108 -33.70 19.72 -9.78
C ARG A 108 -32.94 18.78 -10.70
N ALA A 109 -31.74 19.17 -11.09
CA ALA A 109 -30.85 18.35 -11.91
C ALA A 109 -29.41 18.69 -11.55
N VAL A 110 -28.60 17.68 -11.23
CA VAL A 110 -27.25 17.85 -10.74
C VAL A 110 -26.29 17.05 -11.60
N LEU A 111 -25.24 17.72 -12.08
CA LEU A 111 -24.12 17.08 -12.73
C LEU A 111 -23.05 16.76 -11.68
N ILE A 112 -22.70 15.48 -11.59
CA ILE A 112 -21.81 14.94 -10.55
C ILE A 112 -20.51 14.50 -11.20
N PHE A 113 -19.40 14.99 -10.65
CA PHE A 113 -18.06 14.52 -10.95
C PHE A 113 -17.49 13.85 -9.71
N GLU A 114 -17.26 12.53 -9.79
CA GLU A 114 -16.68 11.77 -8.66
C GLU A 114 -15.21 12.10 -8.40
N GLY A 115 -14.53 12.70 -9.38
CA GLY A 115 -13.13 13.09 -9.27
C GLY A 115 -12.61 13.72 -10.56
N VAL A 116 -12.09 14.94 -10.44
CA VAL A 116 -11.43 15.69 -11.53
C VAL A 116 -9.99 15.94 -11.12
N ASP A 117 -9.04 15.67 -12.02
CA ASP A 117 -7.61 15.86 -11.78
C ASP A 117 -7.08 17.01 -12.67
N THR A 118 -6.93 18.23 -12.17
CA THR A 118 -7.35 18.72 -10.84
C THR A 118 -8.09 20.04 -10.98
N ILE A 119 -7.40 21.04 -11.56
CA ILE A 119 -7.90 22.40 -11.70
C ILE A 119 -8.72 22.50 -12.98
N SER A 120 -10.01 22.80 -12.85
CA SER A 120 -10.87 22.92 -14.03
C SER A 120 -11.91 24.02 -13.93
N THR A 121 -12.38 24.47 -15.10
CA THR A 121 -13.63 25.21 -15.26
C THR A 121 -14.58 24.36 -16.08
N ILE A 122 -15.83 24.26 -15.65
CA ILE A 122 -16.83 23.38 -16.25
C ILE A 122 -17.97 24.23 -16.81
N SER A 123 -18.35 23.98 -18.06
CA SER A 123 -19.53 24.59 -18.66
C SER A 123 -20.51 23.57 -19.23
N LEU A 124 -21.79 23.95 -19.16
CA LEU A 124 -22.89 23.25 -19.81
C LEU A 124 -23.58 24.23 -20.75
N ASN A 125 -23.67 23.87 -22.03
CA ASN A 125 -24.36 24.66 -23.05
C ASN A 125 -23.84 26.11 -23.18
N GLY A 126 -22.54 26.30 -22.96
CA GLY A 126 -21.87 27.61 -23.00
C GLY A 126 -21.99 28.43 -21.70
N VAL A 127 -22.62 27.88 -20.65
CA VAL A 127 -22.74 28.52 -19.33
C VAL A 127 -21.77 27.84 -18.36
N VAL A 128 -20.88 28.62 -17.74
CA VAL A 128 -19.99 28.11 -16.70
C VAL A 128 -20.82 27.74 -15.46
N ILE A 129 -20.79 26.48 -15.08
CA ILE A 129 -21.54 25.93 -13.94
C ILE A 129 -20.68 25.79 -12.67
N GLY A 130 -19.35 25.78 -12.82
CA GLY A 130 -18.46 25.74 -11.66
C GLY A 130 -16.99 25.54 -11.99
N LYS A 131 -16.20 25.39 -10.93
CA LYS A 131 -14.75 25.14 -10.99
C LYS A 131 -14.35 24.04 -10.01
N THR A 132 -13.26 23.35 -10.30
CA THR A 132 -12.64 22.36 -9.40
C THR A 132 -11.21 22.78 -9.08
N ASP A 133 -10.75 22.39 -7.89
CA ASP A 133 -9.46 22.79 -7.32
C ASP A 133 -8.73 21.65 -6.55
N ASN A 134 -9.36 20.47 -6.45
CA ASN A 134 -8.90 19.39 -5.60
C ASN A 134 -9.23 18.02 -6.21
N MET A 135 -8.20 17.20 -6.40
CA MET A 135 -8.28 15.86 -7.00
C MET A 135 -9.13 14.90 -6.16
N PHE A 136 -9.16 15.12 -4.86
CA PHE A 136 -9.67 14.19 -3.86
C PHE A 136 -11.12 14.47 -3.45
N ARG A 137 -11.82 15.33 -4.19
CA ARG A 137 -13.20 15.73 -3.93
C ARG A 137 -14.14 15.27 -5.04
N ARG A 138 -15.34 14.89 -4.64
CA ARG A 138 -16.53 14.87 -5.49
C ARG A 138 -17.11 16.28 -5.57
N TYR A 139 -17.60 16.64 -6.75
CA TYR A 139 -18.27 17.90 -7.02
C TYR A 139 -19.67 17.68 -7.62
N ASP A 140 -20.65 18.40 -7.08
CA ASP A 140 -22.05 18.38 -7.50
C ASP A 140 -22.45 19.78 -7.99
N PHE A 141 -22.84 19.93 -9.25
CA PHE A 141 -23.23 21.20 -9.86
C PHE A 141 -24.70 21.20 -10.25
N GLU A 142 -25.47 22.15 -9.73
CA GLU A 142 -26.88 22.34 -10.12
C GLU A 142 -26.98 22.85 -11.56
N VAL A 143 -27.80 22.17 -12.37
CA VAL A 143 -27.98 22.43 -13.80
C VAL A 143 -29.45 22.44 -14.23
N ALA A 144 -30.41 22.37 -13.29
CA ALA A 144 -31.81 22.59 -13.62
C ALA A 144 -32.01 23.92 -14.35
N GLY A 145 -32.86 23.90 -15.38
CA GLY A 145 -33.10 25.06 -16.25
C GLY A 145 -32.01 25.35 -17.29
N LEU A 146 -30.82 24.75 -17.19
CA LEU A 146 -29.76 24.86 -18.20
C LEU A 146 -29.81 23.74 -19.25
N LEU A 147 -30.52 22.65 -18.94
CA LEU A 147 -30.66 21.49 -19.82
C LEU A 147 -31.45 21.82 -21.09
N LYS A 148 -30.94 21.33 -22.21
CA LYS A 148 -31.54 21.35 -23.54
C LYS A 148 -31.83 19.90 -23.98
N GLU A 149 -32.46 19.73 -25.14
CA GLU A 149 -32.65 18.38 -25.73
C GLU A 149 -31.30 17.72 -26.03
N VAL A 150 -30.39 18.46 -26.66
CA VAL A 150 -28.98 18.10 -26.84
C VAL A 150 -28.14 19.05 -26.01
N ASN A 151 -27.30 18.49 -25.14
CA ASN A 151 -26.45 19.22 -24.22
C ASN A 151 -24.99 19.05 -24.63
N VAL A 152 -24.22 20.13 -24.51
CA VAL A 152 -22.76 20.10 -24.68
C VAL A 152 -22.13 20.42 -23.34
N LEU A 153 -21.28 19.51 -22.86
CA LEU A 153 -20.54 19.64 -21.62
C LEU A 153 -19.06 19.79 -21.95
N GLU A 154 -18.43 20.84 -21.40
CA GLU A 154 -17.01 21.13 -21.57
C GLU A 154 -16.32 21.25 -20.22
N VAL A 155 -15.14 20.63 -20.10
CA VAL A 155 -14.29 20.67 -18.91
C VAL A 155 -12.91 21.16 -19.36
N TRP A 156 -12.60 22.42 -19.05
CA TRP A 156 -11.32 23.04 -19.33
C TRP A 156 -10.38 22.83 -18.15
N LEU A 157 -9.37 21.99 -18.35
CA LEU A 157 -8.33 21.65 -17.38
C LEU A 157 -7.12 22.57 -17.54
N MET A 158 -6.67 23.15 -16.43
CA MET A 158 -5.46 23.95 -16.36
C MET A 158 -4.26 23.10 -15.93
N SER A 159 -3.10 23.34 -16.54
CA SER A 159 -1.83 22.73 -16.14
C SER A 159 -1.61 22.82 -14.62
N ALA A 160 -1.45 21.65 -13.98
CA ALA A 160 -1.19 21.55 -12.55
C ALA A 160 0.11 22.27 -12.16
N VAL A 161 1.13 22.18 -13.00
CA VAL A 161 2.44 22.83 -12.80
C VAL A 161 2.29 24.35 -12.83
N THR A 162 1.59 24.87 -13.85
CA THR A 162 1.35 26.31 -14.00
C THR A 162 0.53 26.85 -12.83
N TYR A 163 -0.56 26.17 -12.46
CA TYR A 163 -1.39 26.55 -11.33
C TYR A 163 -0.62 26.57 -10.01
N ALA A 164 0.17 25.54 -9.72
CA ALA A 164 0.98 25.46 -8.50
C ALA A 164 1.98 26.61 -8.40
N ALA A 165 2.65 26.95 -9.52
CA ALA A 165 3.56 28.08 -9.59
C ALA A 165 2.85 29.43 -9.39
N GLU A 166 1.69 29.64 -10.03
CA GLU A 166 0.89 30.86 -9.87
C GLU A 166 0.39 31.03 -8.43
N ARG A 167 -0.05 29.94 -7.78
CA ARG A 167 -0.45 29.95 -6.36
C ARG A 167 0.72 30.28 -5.44
N SER A 168 1.90 29.73 -5.69
CA SER A 168 3.10 30.08 -4.94
C SER A 168 3.48 31.55 -5.12
N GLN A 169 3.37 32.11 -6.34
CA GLN A 169 3.64 33.53 -6.61
C GLN A 169 2.61 34.45 -5.94
N ALA A 170 1.33 34.06 -5.90
CA ALA A 170 0.27 34.80 -5.23
C ALA A 170 0.44 34.80 -3.70
N HIS A 171 1.05 33.76 -3.14
CA HIS A 171 1.38 33.66 -1.72
C HIS A 171 2.63 34.51 -1.38
N THR A 172 2.43 35.81 -1.23
CA THR A 172 3.50 36.81 -1.06
C THR A 172 3.97 37.04 0.38
N SER A 173 3.27 36.49 1.38
CA SER A 173 3.50 36.80 2.79
C SER A 173 4.77 36.12 3.35
N TYR A 174 5.11 34.93 2.87
CA TYR A 174 6.33 34.17 3.18
C TYR A 174 6.50 33.03 2.16
N LYS A 175 7.54 32.20 2.29
CA LYS A 175 7.74 31.03 1.42
C LYS A 175 7.19 29.77 2.09
N VAL A 176 6.65 28.82 1.31
CA VAL A 176 6.19 27.53 1.86
C VAL A 176 7.06 26.41 1.28
N PRO A 177 8.05 25.91 2.03
CA PRO A 177 9.01 24.93 1.52
C PRO A 177 8.49 23.48 1.54
N PRO A 178 9.12 22.58 0.76
CA PRO A 178 10.16 22.87 -0.23
C PRO A 178 9.56 23.54 -1.47
N GLU A 179 10.29 24.50 -2.07
CA GLU A 179 9.83 25.17 -3.29
C GLU A 179 9.97 24.25 -4.52
N CYS A 180 11.07 23.52 -4.64
CA CYS A 180 11.33 22.56 -5.70
C CYS A 180 11.86 21.24 -5.14
N PRO A 181 11.61 20.11 -5.80
CA PRO A 181 12.24 18.84 -5.45
C PRO A 181 13.75 18.85 -5.76
N PRO A 182 14.53 17.94 -5.19
CA PRO A 182 15.93 17.74 -5.58
C PRO A 182 16.08 17.47 -7.10
N ASP A 183 17.14 18.00 -7.72
CA ASP A 183 17.39 17.86 -9.16
C ASP A 183 17.46 16.39 -9.62
N VAL A 184 17.93 15.49 -8.74
CA VAL A 184 17.99 14.05 -9.01
C VAL A 184 16.61 13.42 -9.26
N GLN A 185 15.51 14.08 -8.88
CA GLN A 185 14.15 13.57 -9.13
C GLN A 185 13.57 14.02 -10.48
N LYS A 186 14.21 14.99 -11.16
CA LYS A 186 13.75 15.52 -12.47
C LYS A 186 12.28 15.97 -12.42
N GLY A 187 11.92 16.60 -11.30
CA GLY A 187 10.55 16.93 -10.93
C GLY A 187 10.07 18.33 -11.30
N GLU A 188 8.87 18.64 -10.81
CA GLU A 188 8.24 19.96 -10.92
C GLU A 188 8.13 20.63 -9.54
N CYS A 189 8.15 21.96 -9.51
CA CYS A 189 8.12 22.73 -8.27
C CYS A 189 6.71 22.94 -7.70
N HIS A 190 6.63 23.28 -6.41
CA HIS A 190 5.44 23.81 -5.72
C HIS A 190 4.24 22.85 -5.58
N VAL A 191 4.44 21.54 -5.60
CA VAL A 191 3.34 20.56 -5.46
C VAL A 191 2.49 20.74 -4.20
N ASN A 192 3.07 21.34 -3.16
CA ASN A 192 2.39 21.67 -1.91
C ASN A 192 1.32 22.77 -2.01
N PHE A 193 1.27 23.52 -3.12
CA PHE A 193 0.24 24.53 -3.39
C PHE A 193 -1.00 23.99 -4.11
N ILE A 194 -1.01 22.71 -4.49
CA ILE A 194 -2.13 22.07 -5.18
C ILE A 194 -2.60 20.83 -4.42
N ARG A 195 -3.93 20.64 -4.32
CA ARG A 195 -4.53 19.42 -3.76
C ARG A 195 -4.64 18.34 -4.83
N LYS A 196 -3.49 17.74 -5.15
CA LYS A 196 -3.27 16.63 -6.08
C LYS A 196 -2.35 15.59 -5.42
N ALA A 197 -2.26 14.38 -5.96
CA ALA A 197 -1.26 13.39 -5.54
C ALA A 197 0.14 14.03 -5.46
N GLN A 198 0.75 14.03 -4.27
CA GLN A 198 1.98 14.81 -4.03
C GLN A 198 3.19 14.25 -4.78
N SER A 199 3.23 12.93 -4.98
CA SER A 199 4.24 12.24 -5.78
C SER A 199 4.09 12.41 -7.30
N SER A 200 3.03 13.07 -7.79
CA SER A 200 2.83 13.28 -9.23
C SER A 200 3.82 14.28 -9.85
N PHE A 201 4.49 15.08 -9.02
CA PHE A 201 5.51 16.06 -9.42
C PHE A 201 6.93 15.46 -9.29
N SER A 202 7.05 14.13 -9.36
CA SER A 202 8.18 13.27 -8.95
C SER A 202 8.27 12.97 -7.46
N TRP A 203 9.05 11.95 -7.16
CA TRP A 203 9.51 11.57 -5.83
C TRP A 203 10.85 10.83 -5.94
N ASP A 204 11.51 10.51 -4.82
CA ASP A 204 12.79 9.79 -4.80
C ASP A 204 12.73 8.34 -5.36
N TRP A 205 11.54 7.86 -5.72
CA TRP A 205 11.28 6.60 -6.44
C TRP A 205 10.35 6.75 -7.64
N GLY A 206 9.83 7.94 -7.95
CA GLY A 206 8.70 8.14 -8.88
C GLY A 206 8.92 9.26 -9.90
N PRO A 207 8.36 9.15 -11.12
CA PRO A 207 8.56 10.12 -12.20
C PRO A 207 7.67 11.36 -12.07
N SER A 208 8.01 12.42 -12.80
CA SER A 208 7.14 13.60 -12.94
C SER A 208 6.17 13.43 -14.11
N PHE A 209 4.95 12.99 -13.82
CA PHE A 209 3.82 13.02 -14.76
C PHE A 209 2.60 13.67 -14.11
N PRO A 210 2.60 14.99 -13.88
CA PRO A 210 1.43 15.69 -13.38
C PRO A 210 0.38 15.80 -14.49
N THR A 211 -0.29 14.67 -14.73
CA THR A 211 -1.33 14.52 -15.77
C THR A 211 -2.56 15.34 -15.42
N LEU A 212 -3.44 15.46 -16.41
CA LEU A 212 -4.76 16.08 -16.29
C LEU A 212 -5.80 15.05 -16.74
N GLY A 213 -7.00 15.10 -16.17
CA GLY A 213 -8.07 14.21 -16.60
C GLY A 213 -9.31 14.25 -15.73
N ILE A 214 -10.29 13.47 -16.14
CA ILE A 214 -11.50 13.18 -15.35
C ILE A 214 -11.29 11.75 -14.84
N TRP A 215 -10.69 11.62 -13.67
CA TRP A 215 -10.12 10.35 -13.20
C TRP A 215 -11.14 9.42 -12.53
N LYS A 216 -12.36 9.90 -12.28
CA LYS A 216 -13.51 9.11 -11.84
C LYS A 216 -14.78 9.48 -12.63
N GLY A 217 -15.84 8.70 -12.45
CA GLY A 217 -17.05 8.79 -13.28
C GLY A 217 -17.80 10.12 -13.21
N VAL A 218 -18.56 10.39 -14.27
CA VAL A 218 -19.42 11.56 -14.43
C VAL A 218 -20.86 11.09 -14.65
N ARG A 219 -21.82 11.73 -13.99
CA ARG A 219 -23.24 11.43 -14.22
C ARG A 219 -24.13 12.65 -14.03
N LEU A 220 -25.26 12.65 -14.74
CA LEU A 220 -26.36 13.58 -14.51
C LEU A 220 -27.44 12.86 -13.71
N GLN A 221 -27.89 13.46 -12.62
CA GLN A 221 -29.04 13.00 -11.85
C GLN A 221 -30.11 14.08 -11.83
N SER A 222 -31.36 13.75 -12.13
CA SER A 222 -32.49 14.67 -12.02
C SER A 222 -33.60 14.08 -11.17
N PHE A 223 -34.20 14.89 -10.31
CA PHE A 223 -35.22 14.46 -9.38
C PHE A 223 -36.17 15.60 -9.05
N ASN A 224 -37.39 15.25 -8.61
CA ASN A 224 -38.43 16.23 -8.32
C ASN A 224 -38.67 16.46 -6.83
N THR A 225 -38.44 15.45 -5.99
CA THR A 225 -38.74 15.51 -4.55
C THR A 225 -37.47 15.42 -3.71
N LEU A 226 -36.70 14.35 -3.88
CA LEU A 226 -35.44 14.15 -3.19
C LEU A 226 -34.56 13.11 -3.90
N ARG A 227 -33.27 13.10 -3.56
CA ARG A 227 -32.34 12.00 -3.87
C ARG A 227 -31.52 11.64 -2.63
N LEU A 228 -31.11 10.39 -2.54
CA LEU A 228 -30.13 9.94 -1.55
C LEU A 228 -28.72 10.26 -2.06
N LEU A 229 -28.01 11.17 -1.39
CA LEU A 229 -26.66 11.60 -1.77
C LEU A 229 -25.60 10.56 -1.41
N SER A 230 -25.70 10.04 -0.20
CA SER A 230 -24.77 9.07 0.38
C SER A 230 -25.36 8.50 1.67
N PHE A 231 -24.87 7.34 2.06
CA PHE A 231 -25.12 6.77 3.37
C PHE A 231 -23.80 6.28 3.97
N ILE A 232 -23.73 6.29 5.30
CA ILE A 232 -22.57 5.83 6.04
C ILE A 232 -23.03 4.85 7.09
N ALA A 233 -22.32 3.74 7.21
CA ALA A 233 -22.57 2.72 8.23
C ALA A 233 -21.36 2.60 9.15
N ASN A 234 -21.55 2.70 10.46
CA ASN A 234 -20.46 2.59 11.42
C ASN A 234 -20.86 1.64 12.57
N PRO A 235 -20.40 0.38 12.53
CA PRO A 235 -20.55 -0.53 13.66
C PRO A 235 -19.78 -0.02 14.89
N LYS A 236 -20.47 0.10 16.02
CA LYS A 236 -19.92 0.57 17.30
C LYS A 236 -20.20 -0.44 18.40
N TYR A 237 -19.20 -0.68 19.25
CA TYR A 237 -19.36 -1.48 20.46
C TYR A 237 -19.52 -0.56 21.66
N ASP A 238 -20.60 -0.74 22.40
CA ASP A 238 -20.79 -0.10 23.70
C ASP A 238 -20.27 -1.04 24.79
N SER A 239 -19.15 -0.68 25.42
CA SER A 239 -18.55 -1.49 26.49
C SER A 239 -19.36 -1.49 27.79
N VAL A 240 -20.19 -0.47 28.03
CA VAL A 240 -21.03 -0.37 29.23
C VAL A 240 -22.25 -1.28 29.10
N LEU A 241 -22.90 -1.23 27.95
CA LEU A 241 -24.07 -2.06 27.64
C LEU A 241 -23.71 -3.45 27.11
N SER A 242 -22.43 -3.68 26.81
CA SER A 242 -21.90 -4.91 26.22
C SER A 242 -22.63 -5.32 24.93
N CYS A 243 -23.02 -4.34 24.11
CA CYS A 243 -23.79 -4.57 22.89
C CYS A 243 -23.16 -3.90 21.66
N TRP A 244 -23.49 -4.44 20.49
CA TRP A 244 -23.16 -3.82 19.21
C TRP A 244 -24.32 -2.96 18.72
N THR A 245 -23.96 -1.86 18.08
CA THR A 245 -24.89 -1.00 17.35
C THR A 245 -24.34 -0.75 15.96
N VAL A 246 -25.21 -0.45 15.01
CA VAL A 246 -24.83 0.08 13.70
C VAL A 246 -25.47 1.46 13.57
N GLU A 247 -24.64 2.50 13.61
CA GLU A 247 -25.07 3.85 13.29
C GLU A 247 -25.14 3.99 11.77
N VAL A 248 -26.29 4.43 11.26
CA VAL A 248 -26.52 4.68 9.85
C VAL A 248 -26.85 6.15 9.66
N GLU A 249 -25.92 6.89 9.06
CA GLU A 249 -26.11 8.29 8.69
C GLU A 249 -26.55 8.35 7.23
N LEU A 250 -27.65 9.07 6.97
CA LEU A 250 -28.24 9.24 5.65
C LEU A 250 -28.20 10.71 5.27
N PHE A 251 -27.72 10.98 4.06
CA PHE A 251 -27.61 12.32 3.50
C PHE A 251 -28.47 12.38 2.24
N PHE A 252 -29.35 13.37 2.19
CA PHE A 252 -30.29 13.60 1.11
C PHE A 252 -30.09 14.99 0.54
N ASP A 253 -30.61 15.13 -0.67
CA ASP A 253 -30.84 16.42 -1.30
C ASP A 253 -32.34 16.54 -1.54
N VAL A 254 -32.98 17.54 -0.93
CA VAL A 254 -34.43 17.59 -0.74
C VAL A 254 -34.97 18.89 -1.31
N THR A 255 -35.94 18.80 -2.22
CA THR A 255 -36.62 19.97 -2.82
C THR A 255 -38.00 20.22 -2.21
N VAL A 256 -38.62 19.17 -1.64
CA VAL A 256 -39.95 19.23 -1.03
C VAL A 256 -39.91 18.50 0.29
N ALA A 257 -40.49 19.11 1.32
CA ALA A 257 -40.64 18.47 2.61
C ALA A 257 -41.33 17.11 2.47
N SER A 258 -40.70 16.06 2.99
CA SER A 258 -41.07 14.68 2.74
C SER A 258 -41.01 13.87 4.01
N VAL A 259 -41.96 12.94 4.16
CA VAL A 259 -42.08 12.04 5.31
C VAL A 259 -41.99 10.61 4.78
N GLY A 260 -41.40 9.73 5.58
CA GLY A 260 -41.29 8.32 5.25
C GLY A 260 -40.81 7.48 6.41
N VAL A 261 -40.31 6.30 6.08
CA VAL A 261 -39.74 5.34 7.03
C VAL A 261 -38.43 4.80 6.49
N VAL A 262 -37.42 4.73 7.34
CA VAL A 262 -36.17 3.99 7.08
C VAL A 262 -36.25 2.64 7.79
N HIS A 263 -36.14 1.55 7.06
CA HIS A 263 -35.99 0.20 7.58
C HIS A 263 -34.52 -0.21 7.43
N VAL A 264 -33.86 -0.44 8.56
CA VAL A 264 -32.46 -0.90 8.60
C VAL A 264 -32.46 -2.33 9.10
N SER A 265 -31.76 -3.23 8.42
CA SER A 265 -31.63 -4.63 8.85
C SER A 265 -30.24 -5.21 8.62
N VAL A 266 -29.86 -6.13 9.50
CA VAL A 266 -28.70 -7.02 9.35
C VAL A 266 -29.23 -8.46 9.45
N PRO A 267 -29.66 -9.06 8.33
CA PRO A 267 -30.39 -10.33 8.35
C PRO A 267 -29.63 -11.46 9.04
N GLN A 268 -28.31 -11.55 8.82
CA GLN A 268 -27.45 -12.57 9.43
C GLN A 268 -27.40 -12.49 10.96
N LEU A 269 -27.75 -11.33 11.55
CA LEU A 269 -27.79 -11.11 13.00
C LEU A 269 -29.23 -10.99 13.54
N GLN A 270 -30.25 -11.30 12.72
CA GLN A 270 -31.66 -11.22 13.09
C GLN A 270 -32.01 -9.88 13.77
N SER A 271 -31.47 -8.80 13.21
CA SER A 271 -31.58 -7.45 13.77
C SER A 271 -32.21 -6.56 12.72
N GLU A 272 -33.32 -5.92 13.06
CA GLU A 272 -33.99 -4.95 12.20
C GLU A 272 -34.72 -3.90 13.02
N ALA A 273 -34.85 -2.69 12.47
CA ALA A 273 -35.63 -1.61 13.06
C ALA A 273 -36.16 -0.68 11.99
N LYS A 274 -37.31 -0.06 12.28
CA LYS A 274 -37.94 0.97 11.45
C LYS A 274 -37.91 2.30 12.18
N PHE A 275 -37.49 3.35 11.48
CA PHE A 275 -37.35 4.69 12.03
C PHE A 275 -38.19 5.68 11.20
N PRO A 276 -38.93 6.59 11.84
CA PRO A 276 -39.60 7.66 11.11
C PRO A 276 -38.58 8.58 10.44
N LEU A 277 -38.84 8.97 9.21
CA LEU A 277 -38.03 9.89 8.43
C LEU A 277 -38.81 11.18 8.20
N PHE A 278 -38.20 12.31 8.54
CA PHE A 278 -38.71 13.64 8.21
C PHE A 278 -37.58 14.44 7.58
N LEU A 279 -37.82 14.93 6.37
CA LEU A 279 -36.83 15.65 5.57
C LEU A 279 -37.42 16.98 5.13
N THR A 280 -36.61 18.04 5.22
CA THR A 280 -36.90 19.35 4.61
C THR A 280 -35.68 19.83 3.82
N PRO A 281 -35.82 20.85 2.95
CA PRO A 281 -34.66 21.45 2.29
C PRO A 281 -33.58 21.94 3.27
N GLU A 282 -33.95 22.36 4.48
CA GLU A 282 -33.04 22.81 5.54
C GLU A 282 -32.53 21.66 6.43
N GLN A 283 -33.24 20.54 6.48
CA GLN A 283 -32.88 19.35 7.24
C GLN A 283 -32.81 18.14 6.30
N SER A 284 -31.67 18.01 5.63
CA SER A 284 -31.45 17.02 4.58
C SER A 284 -30.57 15.84 5.02
N ASN A 285 -30.29 15.70 6.32
CA ASN A 285 -29.58 14.55 6.87
C ASN A 285 -30.28 13.98 8.11
N THR A 286 -30.07 12.70 8.36
CA THR A 286 -30.56 12.00 9.55
C THR A 286 -29.58 10.91 9.97
N SER A 287 -29.58 10.56 11.25
CA SER A 287 -28.83 9.41 11.78
C SER A 287 -29.79 8.50 12.53
N VAL A 288 -29.70 7.20 12.26
CA VAL A 288 -30.48 6.15 12.94
C VAL A 288 -29.54 5.12 13.54
N LEU A 289 -29.93 4.56 14.69
CA LEU A 289 -29.10 3.63 15.44
C LEU A 289 -29.79 2.27 15.53
N LEU A 290 -29.32 1.29 14.77
CA LEU A 290 -29.79 -0.09 14.88
C LEU A 290 -29.07 -0.79 16.04
N GLN A 291 -29.83 -1.25 17.04
CA GLN A 291 -29.32 -2.13 18.09
C GLN A 291 -29.22 -3.56 17.58
N ILE A 292 -28.06 -4.20 17.74
CA ILE A 292 -27.87 -5.59 17.34
C ILE A 292 -28.43 -6.53 18.42
N ASN A 293 -29.18 -7.54 17.98
CA ASN A 293 -29.82 -8.53 18.82
C ASN A 293 -28.79 -9.31 19.65
N GLN A 294 -28.83 -9.14 20.97
CA GLN A 294 -27.90 -9.79 21.91
C GLN A 294 -28.10 -11.31 22.03
N SER A 295 -29.22 -11.85 21.53
CA SER A 295 -29.46 -13.29 21.51
C SER A 295 -28.68 -14.01 20.40
N VAL A 296 -28.07 -13.26 19.47
CA VAL A 296 -27.24 -13.79 18.38
C VAL A 296 -25.79 -13.37 18.62
N THR A 297 -24.86 -14.33 18.52
CA THR A 297 -23.43 -14.03 18.65
C THR A 297 -22.95 -13.27 17.40
N VAL A 298 -22.25 -12.17 17.61
CA VAL A 298 -21.63 -11.39 16.52
C VAL A 298 -20.23 -11.95 16.27
N ASP A 299 -20.03 -12.58 15.09
CA ASP A 299 -18.68 -12.95 14.65
C ASP A 299 -17.87 -11.68 14.34
N LEU A 300 -16.75 -11.51 15.04
CA LEU A 300 -15.91 -10.32 14.88
C LEU A 300 -14.99 -10.43 13.66
N TRP A 301 -14.75 -9.30 13.00
CA TRP A 301 -13.72 -9.18 11.96
C TRP A 301 -12.33 -9.16 12.61
N TRP A 302 -11.40 -9.95 12.06
CA TRP A 302 -10.02 -10.03 12.53
C TRP A 302 -9.01 -9.79 11.39
N PRO A 303 -7.84 -9.21 11.69
CA PRO A 303 -6.75 -9.14 10.73
C PRO A 303 -6.23 -10.52 10.33
N PHE A 304 -5.59 -10.58 9.16
CA PHE A 304 -5.01 -11.80 8.61
C PHE A 304 -4.04 -12.45 9.61
N GLY A 305 -4.18 -13.77 9.78
CA GLY A 305 -3.41 -14.55 10.74
C GLY A 305 -3.93 -14.55 12.19
N HIS A 306 -4.95 -13.74 12.51
CA HIS A 306 -5.50 -13.62 13.87
C HIS A 306 -6.98 -14.05 13.99
N GLY A 307 -7.66 -14.28 12.87
CA GLY A 307 -9.03 -14.79 12.84
C GLY A 307 -9.61 -14.77 11.43
N GLN A 308 -10.93 -14.96 11.32
CA GLN A 308 -11.67 -14.82 10.07
C GLN A 308 -12.08 -13.36 9.82
N GLN A 309 -12.54 -13.08 8.60
CA GLN A 309 -12.99 -11.75 8.17
C GLN A 309 -14.51 -11.75 7.90
N PRO A 310 -15.37 -12.09 8.88
CA PRO A 310 -16.82 -12.05 8.67
C PRO A 310 -17.27 -10.63 8.34
N LEU A 311 -17.98 -10.51 7.22
CA LEU A 311 -18.71 -9.32 6.80
C LEU A 311 -20.20 -9.68 6.75
N LYS A 312 -21.06 -8.80 7.22
CA LYS A 312 -22.52 -8.99 7.24
C LYS A 312 -23.18 -7.97 6.32
N ASP A 313 -24.28 -8.35 5.67
CA ASP A 313 -25.04 -7.43 4.84
C ASP A 313 -25.85 -6.48 5.73
N LEU A 314 -25.63 -5.19 5.54
CA LEU A 314 -26.50 -4.14 6.05
C LEU A 314 -27.41 -3.71 4.91
N LEU A 315 -28.72 -3.87 5.10
CA LEU A 315 -29.75 -3.44 4.15
C LEU A 315 -30.47 -2.21 4.70
N ILE A 316 -30.65 -1.20 3.85
CA ILE A 316 -31.31 0.05 4.17
C ILE A 316 -32.39 0.29 3.11
N ASP A 317 -33.65 0.13 3.52
CA ASP A 317 -34.82 0.38 2.69
C ASP A 317 -35.52 1.66 3.18
N ILE A 318 -35.60 2.67 2.33
CA ILE A 318 -36.26 3.94 2.61
C ILE A 318 -37.55 3.97 1.79
N ILE A 319 -38.68 4.18 2.46
CA ILE A 319 -40.00 4.23 1.84
C ILE A 319 -40.62 5.57 2.20
N MET A 320 -40.85 6.43 1.20
CA MET A 320 -41.49 7.73 1.37
C MET A 320 -43.00 7.60 1.23
N ASP A 321 -43.75 8.46 1.94
CA ASP A 321 -45.22 8.51 1.84
C ASP A 321 -45.70 8.93 0.43
N SER A 322 -44.83 9.61 -0.33
CA SER A 322 -45.02 9.94 -1.75
C SER A 322 -45.00 8.70 -2.67
N GLY A 323 -44.58 7.54 -2.16
CA GLY A 323 -44.39 6.30 -2.91
C GLY A 323 -42.98 6.11 -3.47
N GLU A 324 -42.07 7.08 -3.30
CA GLU A 324 -40.65 6.95 -3.67
C GLU A 324 -39.95 5.95 -2.74
N THR A 325 -39.13 5.05 -3.30
CA THR A 325 -38.38 4.06 -2.53
C THR A 325 -36.90 4.07 -2.91
N PHE A 326 -36.04 3.94 -1.89
CA PHE A 326 -34.60 3.84 -2.05
C PHE A 326 -34.10 2.59 -1.35
N HIS A 327 -33.21 1.86 -2.01
CA HIS A 327 -32.53 0.71 -1.46
C HIS A 327 -31.03 0.95 -1.49
N ALA A 328 -30.37 0.68 -0.38
CA ALA A 328 -28.93 0.72 -0.25
C ALA A 328 -28.45 -0.50 0.54
N GLU A 329 -27.32 -1.06 0.13
CA GLU A 329 -26.69 -2.20 0.80
C GLU A 329 -25.21 -1.94 1.03
N ARG A 330 -24.66 -2.48 2.12
CA ARG A 330 -23.22 -2.45 2.39
C ARG A 330 -22.79 -3.62 3.25
N LEU A 331 -21.60 -4.14 2.96
CA LEU A 331 -20.92 -5.08 3.86
C LEU A 331 -20.35 -4.35 5.07
N VAL A 332 -20.69 -4.80 6.27
CA VAL A 332 -20.17 -4.26 7.54
C VAL A 332 -19.41 -5.32 8.32
N GLY A 333 -18.24 -4.94 8.86
CA GLY A 333 -17.45 -5.77 9.76
C GLY A 333 -17.48 -5.22 11.19
N PHE A 334 -17.71 -6.09 12.17
CA PHE A 334 -17.76 -5.72 13.59
C PHE A 334 -16.39 -5.93 14.23
N ARG A 335 -15.71 -4.85 14.61
CA ARG A 335 -14.41 -4.92 15.32
C ARG A 335 -14.11 -3.66 16.13
N THR A 336 -13.44 -3.82 17.28
CA THR A 336 -12.89 -2.68 18.02
C THR A 336 -11.43 -2.45 17.67
N VAL A 337 -10.98 -1.20 17.71
CA VAL A 337 -9.57 -0.83 17.57
C VAL A 337 -9.18 0.15 18.66
N GLU A 338 -8.02 -0.07 19.26
CA GLU A 338 -7.44 0.81 20.25
C GLU A 338 -5.96 1.02 19.93
N LEU A 339 -5.51 2.28 19.90
CA LEU A 339 -4.09 2.61 19.99
C LEU A 339 -3.73 2.76 21.48
N VAL A 340 -2.91 1.85 21.99
CA VAL A 340 -2.49 1.86 23.39
C VAL A 340 -1.17 2.60 23.55
N GLN A 341 -1.16 3.57 24.46
CA GLN A 341 0.00 4.37 24.86
C GLN A 341 0.07 4.45 26.38
N GLU A 342 0.61 3.41 27.01
CA GLU A 342 0.71 3.27 28.46
C GLU A 342 2.18 3.20 28.92
N PRO A 343 2.51 3.60 30.15
CA PRO A 343 3.86 3.46 30.68
C PRO A 343 4.33 2.00 30.70
N ILE A 344 5.60 1.75 30.36
CA ILE A 344 6.18 0.41 30.39
C ILE A 344 7.17 0.33 31.58
N PRO A 345 7.07 -0.70 32.45
CA PRO A 345 8.04 -0.89 33.53
C PRO A 345 9.49 -0.93 33.01
N ALA A 346 10.38 -0.23 33.70
CA ALA A 346 11.80 -0.13 33.35
C ALA A 346 12.11 0.49 31.96
N SER A 347 11.15 1.16 31.32
CA SER A 347 11.34 1.76 30.00
C SER A 347 10.63 3.13 29.91
N PRO A 348 11.36 4.26 29.87
CA PRO A 348 10.75 5.59 29.85
C PRO A 348 9.88 5.83 28.60
N GLY A 349 8.92 6.74 28.73
CA GLY A 349 7.94 7.06 27.68
C GLY A 349 6.69 6.18 27.76
N LEU A 350 5.95 6.11 26.65
CA LEU A 350 4.74 5.31 26.52
C LEU A 350 4.95 4.18 25.51
N SER A 351 4.13 3.14 25.60
CA SER A 351 3.99 2.13 24.57
C SER A 351 3.36 2.72 23.30
N PHE A 352 3.42 1.96 22.22
CA PHE A 352 2.71 2.28 20.99
C PHE A 352 2.35 0.97 20.29
N TYR A 353 1.11 0.52 20.45
CA TYR A 353 0.64 -0.72 19.82
C TYR A 353 -0.87 -0.74 19.63
N PHE A 354 -1.35 -1.67 18.81
CA PHE A 354 -2.77 -1.81 18.52
C PHE A 354 -3.38 -2.99 19.25
N ARG A 355 -4.54 -2.78 19.87
CA ARG A 355 -5.45 -3.86 20.25
C ARG A 355 -6.60 -3.93 19.24
N ILE A 356 -6.83 -5.11 18.69
CA ILE A 356 -8.00 -5.40 17.87
C ILE A 356 -8.86 -6.40 18.65
N ASN A 357 -10.13 -6.04 18.88
CA ASN A 357 -11.04 -6.85 19.69
C ASN A 357 -10.46 -7.21 21.08
N GLY A 358 -9.77 -6.24 21.69
CA GLY A 358 -9.10 -6.38 22.99
C GLY A 358 -7.75 -7.12 22.97
N GLN A 359 -7.32 -7.68 21.84
CA GLN A 359 -6.07 -8.43 21.75
C GLN A 359 -4.93 -7.58 21.13
N PRO A 360 -3.74 -7.48 21.78
CA PRO A 360 -2.56 -6.87 21.17
C PRO A 360 -2.13 -7.63 19.91
N ILE A 361 -1.94 -6.91 18.81
CA ILE A 361 -1.46 -7.47 17.54
C ILE A 361 -0.15 -6.78 17.16
N PHE A 362 0.88 -7.59 16.88
CA PHE A 362 2.11 -7.09 16.28
C PHE A 362 1.84 -6.79 14.80
N LEU A 363 2.04 -5.53 14.40
CA LEU A 363 1.80 -5.10 13.02
C LEU A 363 2.97 -5.51 12.11
N LYS A 364 2.66 -6.25 11.05
CA LYS A 364 3.63 -6.74 10.05
C LYS A 364 3.17 -6.29 8.68
N GLY A 365 3.97 -5.48 8.01
CA GLY A 365 3.53 -4.89 6.76
C GLY A 365 4.58 -4.09 6.03
N SER A 366 4.08 -3.22 5.17
CA SER A 366 4.86 -2.29 4.39
C SER A 366 4.02 -1.07 4.00
N ASN A 367 4.66 -0.09 3.37
CA ASN A 367 4.01 1.12 2.91
C ASN A 367 3.56 0.97 1.45
N TRP A 368 2.29 1.31 1.20
CA TRP A 368 1.65 1.34 -0.10
C TRP A 368 1.81 2.71 -0.75
N ILE A 369 2.26 2.72 -2.00
CA ILE A 369 2.32 3.91 -2.86
C ILE A 369 1.41 3.71 -4.08
N PRO A 370 1.06 4.77 -4.85
CA PRO A 370 0.30 4.59 -6.08
C PRO A 370 0.97 3.58 -7.01
N ALA A 371 0.20 2.61 -7.49
CA ALA A 371 0.73 1.52 -8.32
C ALA A 371 1.01 1.93 -9.79
N HIS A 372 0.65 3.15 -10.17
CA HIS A 372 0.91 3.75 -11.49
C HIS A 372 0.79 5.28 -11.40
N ALA A 373 1.50 5.99 -12.27
CA ALA A 373 1.36 7.44 -12.45
C ALA A 373 -0.01 7.85 -13.02
N PHE A 374 -0.74 6.90 -13.60
CA PHE A 374 -2.03 7.11 -14.27
C PHE A 374 -3.05 6.13 -13.67
N GLN A 375 -3.99 6.65 -12.88
CA GLN A 375 -4.90 5.82 -12.08
C GLN A 375 -5.86 4.98 -12.93
N ASP A 376 -6.18 5.45 -14.15
CA ASP A 376 -6.99 4.72 -15.12
C ASP A 376 -6.34 3.43 -15.64
N GLN A 377 -5.04 3.23 -15.39
CA GLN A 377 -4.32 2.00 -15.75
C GLN A 377 -4.32 0.95 -14.64
N ILE A 378 -4.82 1.27 -13.43
CA ILE A 378 -4.92 0.31 -12.34
C ILE A 378 -6.19 -0.52 -12.47
N THR A 379 -6.06 -1.68 -13.10
CA THR A 379 -7.16 -2.64 -13.21
C THR A 379 -7.42 -3.36 -11.88
N ALA A 380 -8.64 -3.88 -11.73
CA ALA A 380 -9.01 -4.74 -10.60
C ALA A 380 -8.08 -5.96 -10.46
N VAL A 381 -7.57 -6.50 -11.57
CA VAL A 381 -6.67 -7.66 -11.58
C VAL A 381 -5.31 -7.28 -10.98
N ASN A 382 -4.71 -6.20 -11.47
CA ASN A 382 -3.41 -5.72 -10.96
C ASN A 382 -3.49 -5.37 -9.47
N LEU A 383 -4.55 -4.67 -9.06
CA LEU A 383 -4.77 -4.32 -7.66
C LEU A 383 -4.93 -5.55 -6.77
N THR A 384 -5.76 -6.52 -7.19
CA THR A 384 -5.95 -7.78 -6.48
C THR A 384 -4.63 -8.55 -6.34
N GLN A 385 -3.84 -8.64 -7.41
CA GLN A 385 -2.56 -9.34 -7.39
C GLN A 385 -1.57 -8.74 -6.39
N LEU A 386 -1.51 -7.40 -6.29
CA LEU A 386 -0.64 -6.71 -5.33
C LEU A 386 -1.07 -6.99 -3.88
N LEU A 387 -2.37 -6.88 -3.57
CA LEU A 387 -2.89 -7.11 -2.22
C LEU A 387 -2.82 -8.59 -1.81
N VAL A 388 -3.07 -9.52 -2.73
CA VAL A 388 -2.85 -10.96 -2.49
C VAL A 388 -1.36 -11.23 -2.28
N SER A 389 -0.45 -10.58 -3.01
CA SER A 389 0.98 -10.72 -2.76
C SER A 389 1.36 -10.28 -1.34
N ALA A 390 0.85 -9.12 -0.89
CA ALA A 390 1.04 -8.67 0.50
C ALA A 390 0.52 -9.69 1.53
N GLN A 391 -0.68 -10.23 1.33
CA GLN A 391 -1.23 -11.28 2.20
C GLN A 391 -0.35 -12.55 2.20
N MET A 392 0.13 -12.97 1.03
CA MET A 392 1.01 -14.14 0.87
C MET A 392 2.36 -13.95 1.58
N ALA A 393 2.84 -12.70 1.69
CA ALA A 393 3.99 -12.34 2.51
C ALA A 393 3.70 -12.29 4.02
N ASN A 394 2.55 -12.82 4.48
CA ASN A 394 2.10 -12.82 5.88
C ASN A 394 1.93 -11.42 6.49
N MET A 395 1.66 -10.41 5.66
CA MET A 395 1.35 -9.07 6.14
C MET A 395 -0.08 -9.01 6.68
N ASN A 396 -0.28 -8.23 7.74
CA ASN A 396 -1.58 -7.96 8.35
C ASN A 396 -1.96 -6.46 8.31
N VAL A 397 -1.08 -5.60 7.79
CA VAL A 397 -1.34 -4.17 7.60
C VAL A 397 -0.60 -3.61 6.40
N LEU A 398 -1.20 -2.62 5.75
CA LEU A 398 -0.55 -1.72 4.79
C LEU A 398 -0.76 -0.27 5.22
N ARG A 399 0.25 0.57 5.04
CA ARG A 399 0.13 2.02 5.23
C ARG A 399 -0.08 2.70 3.88
N VAL A 400 -1.25 3.28 3.66
CA VAL A 400 -1.53 4.13 2.49
C VAL A 400 -0.85 5.46 2.74
N TRP A 401 0.33 5.64 2.13
CA TRP A 401 1.25 6.74 2.41
C TRP A 401 0.75 8.09 1.87
N GLY A 402 0.95 9.15 2.66
CA GLY A 402 0.33 10.48 2.46
C GLY A 402 0.77 11.29 1.25
N GLY A 403 1.74 10.88 0.44
CA GLY A 403 2.01 11.57 -0.83
C GLY A 403 1.44 10.87 -2.06
N GLY A 404 0.67 9.80 -1.84
CA GLY A 404 -0.08 9.09 -2.88
C GLY A 404 -1.46 9.70 -3.10
N ILE A 405 -2.47 8.82 -3.06
CA ILE A 405 -3.89 9.17 -3.17
C ILE A 405 -4.68 8.49 -2.04
N TYR A 406 -5.88 9.00 -1.73
CA TYR A 406 -6.89 8.14 -1.12
C TYR A 406 -7.29 7.12 -2.17
N GLU A 407 -7.08 5.84 -1.89
CA GLU A 407 -7.20 4.78 -2.89
C GLU A 407 -8.64 4.61 -3.41
N GLN A 408 -8.76 3.89 -4.52
CA GLN A 408 -10.06 3.51 -5.08
C GLN A 408 -10.83 2.58 -4.14
N ASP A 409 -12.17 2.57 -4.22
CA ASP A 409 -13.01 1.80 -3.29
C ASP A 409 -12.69 0.31 -3.27
N LEU A 410 -12.31 -0.26 -4.42
CA LEU A 410 -11.91 -1.66 -4.54
C LEU A 410 -10.70 -2.01 -3.64
N PHE A 411 -9.77 -1.08 -3.40
CA PHE A 411 -8.62 -1.30 -2.50
C PHE A 411 -9.11 -1.64 -1.10
N TYR A 412 -9.99 -0.82 -0.54
CA TYR A 412 -10.48 -0.98 0.83
C TYR A 412 -11.41 -2.19 0.96
N ILE A 413 -12.23 -2.47 -0.06
CA ILE A 413 -13.05 -3.69 -0.13
C ILE A 413 -12.17 -4.95 -0.08
N LEU A 414 -11.09 -4.98 -0.86
CA LEU A 414 -10.15 -6.10 -0.86
C LEU A 414 -9.40 -6.20 0.48
N CYS A 415 -9.00 -5.07 1.08
CA CYS A 415 -8.41 -5.06 2.42
C CYS A 415 -9.34 -5.64 3.49
N ASP A 416 -10.62 -5.29 3.48
CA ASP A 416 -11.64 -5.84 4.37
C ASP A 416 -11.76 -7.36 4.20
N GLN A 417 -11.82 -7.84 2.96
CA GLN A 417 -11.97 -9.27 2.65
C GLN A 417 -10.71 -10.08 2.97
N LEU A 418 -9.52 -9.51 2.72
CA LEU A 418 -8.24 -10.19 2.93
C LEU A 418 -7.75 -10.10 4.39
N GLY A 419 -8.38 -9.28 5.22
CA GLY A 419 -7.95 -9.07 6.60
C GLY A 419 -6.71 -8.18 6.70
N ILE A 420 -6.46 -7.33 5.71
CA ILE A 420 -5.33 -6.40 5.71
C ILE A 420 -5.80 -5.10 6.36
N MET A 421 -5.26 -4.78 7.52
CA MET A 421 -5.50 -3.48 8.15
C MET A 421 -4.91 -2.34 7.31
N VAL A 422 -5.47 -1.15 7.42
CA VAL A 422 -5.05 0.05 6.70
C VAL A 422 -4.71 1.14 7.71
N TRP A 423 -3.44 1.53 7.69
CA TRP A 423 -3.00 2.80 8.25
C TRP A 423 -3.21 3.87 7.19
N GLN A 424 -4.17 4.78 7.40
CA GLN A 424 -4.56 5.76 6.40
C GLN A 424 -3.96 7.12 6.72
N ASP A 425 -2.96 7.55 5.96
CA ASP A 425 -2.52 8.94 5.98
C ASP A 425 -3.54 9.84 5.24
N PHE A 426 -3.63 11.10 5.60
CA PHE A 426 -4.17 12.15 4.73
C PHE A 426 -3.11 12.56 3.71
N MET A 427 -3.54 13.11 2.56
CA MET A 427 -2.67 13.31 1.40
C MET A 427 -1.74 14.54 1.52
N PHE A 428 -0.88 14.54 2.55
CA PHE A 428 0.14 15.52 2.86
C PHE A 428 1.45 14.79 3.23
N ALA A 429 2.57 15.12 2.58
CA ALA A 429 3.84 14.40 2.80
C ALA A 429 5.08 15.25 2.52
N CYS A 430 6.06 15.18 3.44
CA CYS A 430 7.41 15.76 3.36
C CYS A 430 7.47 17.21 2.86
N ALA A 431 6.45 18.02 3.21
CA ALA A 431 6.31 19.39 2.77
C ALA A 431 5.55 20.22 3.80
N LEU A 432 5.81 21.52 3.84
CA LEU A 432 4.92 22.47 4.49
C LEU A 432 3.83 22.88 3.50
N TYR A 433 2.67 23.27 4.03
CA TYR A 433 1.48 23.60 3.23
C TYR A 433 0.97 24.99 3.62
N PRO A 434 0.41 25.75 2.67
CA PRO A 434 -0.17 27.06 2.97
C PRO A 434 -1.42 26.93 3.82
N THR A 435 -1.76 28.01 4.52
CA THR A 435 -2.97 28.12 5.35
C THR A 435 -3.91 29.23 4.88
N ASP A 436 -3.79 29.62 3.61
CA ASP A 436 -4.72 30.52 2.93
C ASP A 436 -6.16 29.99 3.05
N GLN A 437 -7.12 30.91 3.19
CA GLN A 437 -8.50 30.53 3.53
C GLN A 437 -9.15 29.59 2.51
N ASP A 438 -8.88 29.81 1.23
CA ASP A 438 -9.40 28.98 0.14
C ASP A 438 -8.74 27.59 0.11
N PHE A 439 -7.44 27.51 0.35
CA PHE A 439 -6.73 26.24 0.51
C PHE A 439 -7.29 25.43 1.68
N ILE A 440 -7.47 26.05 2.85
CA ILE A 440 -8.07 25.40 4.02
C ILE A 440 -9.51 24.98 3.74
N ALA A 441 -10.32 25.81 3.08
CA ALA A 441 -11.69 25.44 2.72
C ALA A 441 -11.73 24.19 1.81
N SER A 442 -10.83 24.12 0.83
CA SER A 442 -10.68 22.96 -0.05
C SER A 442 -10.27 21.70 0.71
N VAL A 443 -9.30 21.82 1.64
CA VAL A 443 -8.86 20.71 2.50
C VAL A 443 -9.96 20.23 3.44
N ARG A 444 -10.73 21.14 4.04
CA ARG A 444 -11.83 20.76 4.95
C ARG A 444 -12.84 19.86 4.25
N GLU A 445 -13.24 20.24 3.03
CA GLU A 445 -14.21 19.45 2.26
C GLU A 445 -13.61 18.11 1.80
N GLU A 446 -12.34 18.08 1.39
CA GLU A 446 -11.62 16.83 1.10
C GLU A 446 -11.66 15.88 2.31
N VAL A 447 -11.29 16.35 3.50
CA VAL A 447 -11.20 15.53 4.71
C VAL A 447 -12.58 15.00 5.09
N ILE A 448 -13.62 15.85 5.08
CA ILE A 448 -15.00 15.44 5.38
C ILE A 448 -15.43 14.31 4.45
N GLN A 449 -15.29 14.51 3.13
CA GLN A 449 -15.73 13.51 2.15
C GLN A 449 -14.95 12.20 2.28
N GLN A 450 -13.63 12.26 2.44
CA GLN A 450 -12.80 11.06 2.51
C GLN A 450 -13.00 10.27 3.80
N VAL A 451 -13.13 10.95 4.96
CA VAL A 451 -13.45 10.26 6.22
C VAL A 451 -14.81 9.58 6.12
N ARG A 452 -15.83 10.27 5.59
CA ARG A 452 -17.16 9.68 5.40
C ARG A 452 -17.15 8.47 4.46
N ARG A 453 -16.40 8.54 3.35
CA ARG A 453 -16.26 7.44 2.39
C ARG A 453 -15.63 6.20 3.05
N LEU A 454 -14.62 6.42 3.88
CA LEU A 454 -13.70 5.37 4.34
C LEU A 454 -13.98 4.85 5.76
N LYS A 455 -14.68 5.59 6.64
CA LYS A 455 -14.90 5.22 8.05
C LYS A 455 -15.74 3.95 8.25
N SER A 456 -16.44 3.48 7.22
CA SER A 456 -17.20 2.22 7.27
C SER A 456 -16.34 0.96 7.09
N HIS A 457 -15.09 1.09 6.61
CA HIS A 457 -14.24 -0.06 6.34
C HIS A 457 -13.59 -0.59 7.63
N PRO A 458 -13.82 -1.86 8.04
CA PRO A 458 -13.16 -2.43 9.22
C PRO A 458 -11.64 -2.48 9.09
N SER A 459 -11.12 -2.57 7.85
CA SER A 459 -9.68 -2.55 7.57
C SER A 459 -9.01 -1.25 8.00
N VAL A 460 -9.62 -0.08 7.81
CA VAL A 460 -9.05 1.19 8.28
C VAL A 460 -8.96 1.14 9.80
N VAL A 461 -7.76 1.22 10.38
CA VAL A 461 -7.54 1.08 11.83
C VAL A 461 -7.01 2.34 12.49
N ILE A 462 -6.52 3.30 11.71
CA ILE A 462 -5.95 4.54 12.19
C ILE A 462 -5.97 5.61 11.10
N TRP A 463 -6.19 6.85 11.53
CA TRP A 463 -6.02 8.06 10.73
C TRP A 463 -4.69 8.74 11.09
N SER A 464 -3.90 9.17 10.09
CA SER A 464 -2.66 9.91 10.30
C SER A 464 -2.64 11.19 9.48
N GLY A 465 -2.40 12.34 10.12
CA GLY A 465 -2.57 13.65 9.51
C GLY A 465 -1.62 13.97 8.36
N ASN A 466 -0.40 13.40 8.36
CA ASN A 466 0.60 13.58 7.30
C ASN A 466 1.76 12.59 7.44
N ASN A 467 2.58 12.50 6.39
CA ASN A 467 3.90 11.89 6.42
C ASN A 467 4.99 12.93 6.75
N GLU A 468 5.75 12.67 7.80
CA GLU A 468 7.02 13.32 8.19
C GLU A 468 7.02 14.84 8.41
N ASN A 469 5.91 15.54 8.28
CA ASN A 469 5.92 17.01 8.40
C ASN A 469 6.20 17.48 9.84
N GLU A 470 5.85 16.69 10.86
CA GLU A 470 6.28 16.95 12.24
C GLU A 470 7.80 16.89 12.36
N ALA A 471 8.41 15.85 11.81
CA ALA A 471 9.86 15.65 11.80
C ALA A 471 10.58 16.73 10.99
N ALA A 472 10.01 17.15 9.85
CA ALA A 472 10.55 18.20 9.01
C ALA A 472 10.65 19.56 9.73
N ILE A 473 9.64 19.92 10.53
CA ILE A 473 9.66 21.14 11.36
C ILE A 473 10.56 20.96 12.57
N ALA A 474 10.51 19.81 13.24
CA ALA A 474 11.30 19.53 14.43
C ALA A 474 12.81 19.61 14.13
N ASN A 475 13.24 18.92 13.06
CA ASN A 475 14.63 18.82 12.63
C ASN A 475 15.06 19.89 11.61
N ASN A 476 14.15 20.79 11.25
CA ASN A 476 14.38 21.90 10.32
C ASN A 476 14.95 21.48 8.95
N TRP A 477 14.33 20.50 8.30
CA TRP A 477 14.77 19.98 6.99
C TRP A 477 14.88 21.05 5.90
N PHE A 478 14.03 22.08 5.99
CA PHE A 478 13.94 23.14 4.99
C PHE A 478 14.74 24.41 5.35
N PHE A 479 15.66 24.33 6.33
CA PHE A 479 16.53 25.44 6.74
C PHE A 479 15.77 26.73 7.07
N ILE A 480 14.62 26.60 7.71
CA ILE A 480 13.74 27.71 8.09
C ILE A 480 14.49 28.63 9.06
N PRO A 481 14.51 29.95 8.83
CA PRO A 481 15.09 30.90 9.76
C PRO A 481 14.45 30.78 11.16
N PRO A 482 15.23 30.79 12.27
CA PRO A 482 14.67 30.63 13.61
C PRO A 482 13.54 31.61 13.97
N ALA A 483 13.60 32.85 13.45
CA ALA A 483 12.57 33.86 13.64
C ALA A 483 11.23 33.53 12.97
N GLU A 484 11.25 32.74 11.90
CA GLU A 484 10.06 32.35 11.13
C GLU A 484 9.48 31.01 11.61
N LYS A 485 10.26 30.18 12.31
CA LYS A 485 9.81 28.86 12.82
C LYS A 485 8.45 28.91 13.55
N PRO A 486 8.15 29.89 14.42
CA PRO A 486 6.84 29.98 15.07
C PRO A 486 5.66 30.09 14.10
N ARG A 487 5.85 30.72 12.94
CA ARG A 487 4.82 30.84 11.90
C ARG A 487 4.48 29.47 11.31
N TYR A 488 5.48 28.70 10.88
CA TYR A 488 5.25 27.36 10.32
C TYR A 488 4.69 26.37 11.34
N VAL A 489 5.09 26.50 12.62
CA VAL A 489 4.45 25.72 13.70
C VAL A 489 2.98 26.08 13.84
N LYS A 490 2.62 27.37 13.74
CA LYS A 490 1.22 27.81 13.74
C LYS A 490 0.46 27.24 12.54
N ASP A 491 1.05 27.28 11.34
CA ASP A 491 0.43 26.74 10.13
C ASP A 491 0.19 25.22 10.22
N TYR A 492 1.19 24.49 10.73
CA TYR A 492 1.09 23.07 11.00
C TYR A 492 -0.07 22.76 11.96
N VAL A 493 -0.17 23.49 13.07
CA VAL A 493 -1.28 23.32 14.03
C VAL A 493 -2.62 23.69 13.39
N GLN A 494 -2.69 24.77 12.61
CA GLN A 494 -3.91 25.18 11.93
C GLN A 494 -4.40 24.10 10.96
N LEU A 495 -3.51 23.52 10.15
CA LEU A 495 -3.87 22.50 9.17
C LEU A 495 -4.21 21.15 9.85
N TYR A 496 -3.27 20.57 10.60
CA TYR A 496 -3.39 19.19 11.06
C TYR A 496 -4.21 19.03 12.33
N VAL A 497 -4.27 20.05 13.19
CA VAL A 497 -4.99 19.98 14.47
C VAL A 497 -6.35 20.69 14.39
N GLN A 498 -6.36 21.97 14.02
CA GLN A 498 -7.58 22.79 14.03
C GLN A 498 -8.52 22.52 12.84
N ASN A 499 -8.06 21.78 11.83
CA ASN A 499 -8.89 21.38 10.69
C ASN A 499 -8.98 19.86 10.58
N ILE A 500 -7.88 19.18 10.22
CA ILE A 500 -7.94 17.74 9.92
C ILE A 500 -8.38 16.94 11.16
N ARG A 501 -7.68 17.05 12.29
CA ARG A 501 -8.02 16.32 13.52
C ARG A 501 -9.42 16.64 14.02
N GLU A 502 -9.79 17.92 14.07
CA GLU A 502 -11.13 18.33 14.52
C GLU A 502 -12.23 17.70 13.67
N ILE A 503 -12.09 17.71 12.34
CA ILE A 503 -13.04 17.06 11.43
C ILE A 503 -13.07 15.56 11.66
N VAL A 504 -11.90 14.89 11.72
CA VAL A 504 -11.87 13.43 11.95
C VAL A 504 -12.59 13.06 13.24
N LEU A 505 -12.34 13.77 14.34
CA LEU A 505 -12.98 13.45 15.63
C LEU A 505 -14.48 13.76 15.66
N GLN A 506 -14.96 14.67 14.82
CA GLN A 506 -16.38 14.93 14.63
C GLN A 506 -17.05 13.82 13.80
N GLU A 507 -16.37 13.33 12.77
CA GLU A 507 -16.90 12.35 11.83
C GLU A 507 -16.72 10.89 12.28
N ASP A 508 -15.61 10.56 12.94
CA ASP A 508 -15.25 9.20 13.36
C ASP A 508 -14.60 9.19 14.76
N ASN A 509 -15.37 8.73 15.74
CA ASN A 509 -14.93 8.53 17.11
C ASN A 509 -14.55 7.08 17.44
N THR A 510 -14.49 6.19 16.43
CA THR A 510 -14.23 4.75 16.61
C THR A 510 -12.78 4.36 16.35
N ARG A 511 -11.96 5.28 15.85
CA ARG A 511 -10.56 5.05 15.48
C ARG A 511 -9.64 6.09 16.10
N PRO A 512 -8.38 5.71 16.39
CA PRO A 512 -7.36 6.67 16.80
C PRO A 512 -6.96 7.60 15.65
N PHE A 513 -6.51 8.80 16.03
CA PHE A 513 -5.93 9.79 15.13
C PHE A 513 -4.52 10.17 15.58
N LEU A 514 -3.54 10.15 14.68
CA LEU A 514 -2.20 10.71 14.86
C LEU A 514 -2.04 11.98 14.03
N VAL A 515 -1.31 12.95 14.55
CA VAL A 515 -1.07 14.21 13.83
C VAL A 515 -0.07 14.01 12.69
N SER A 516 0.93 13.13 12.86
CA SER A 516 1.96 12.81 11.85
C SER A 516 2.51 11.39 12.03
N SER A 517 3.27 10.91 11.04
CA SER A 517 4.10 9.71 11.11
C SER A 517 5.50 10.02 10.54
N PRO A 518 6.60 9.88 11.30
CA PRO A 518 6.63 9.57 12.72
C PRO A 518 6.11 10.76 13.56
N THR A 519 5.57 10.47 14.74
CA THR A 519 5.22 11.48 15.76
C THR A 519 5.87 11.08 17.09
N ASN A 520 6.33 12.06 17.87
CA ASN A 520 7.11 11.88 19.12
C ASN A 520 8.28 10.88 19.00
N ALA A 521 9.52 11.39 18.96
CA ALA A 521 10.76 10.64 18.66
C ALA A 521 11.02 9.33 19.45
N THR A 522 10.31 9.07 20.55
CA THR A 522 10.41 7.81 21.33
C THR A 522 9.43 6.72 20.91
N SER A 523 8.33 7.06 20.24
CA SER A 523 7.21 6.13 19.97
C SER A 523 7.23 5.57 18.55
N LEU A 524 7.60 6.39 17.56
CA LEU A 524 7.69 6.02 16.15
C LEU A 524 9.04 6.44 15.60
N THR A 525 9.73 5.55 14.89
CA THR A 525 11.03 5.89 14.26
C THR A 525 11.07 5.52 12.79
N VAL A 526 11.68 6.41 12.01
CA VAL A 526 12.26 6.13 10.71
C VAL A 526 13.76 5.98 10.92
N GLY A 527 14.38 4.92 10.41
CA GLY A 527 15.82 4.73 10.63
C GLY A 527 16.49 3.70 9.74
N THR A 528 17.65 4.07 9.22
CA THR A 528 18.63 3.21 8.55
C THR A 528 19.99 3.39 9.25
N GLY A 529 20.78 2.32 9.40
CA GLY A 529 22.10 2.41 10.04
C GLY A 529 22.64 1.11 10.63
N ARG A 530 23.88 1.16 11.15
CA ARG A 530 24.60 0.00 11.74
C ARG A 530 24.03 -0.50 13.07
N ASN A 531 23.32 0.36 13.81
CA ASN A 531 22.57 0.01 15.02
C ASN A 531 21.12 0.41 14.82
N PHE A 532 20.21 -0.56 14.68
CA PHE A 532 18.79 -0.29 14.52
C PHE A 532 18.20 0.33 15.80
N PRO A 533 17.36 1.38 15.71
CA PRO A 533 16.73 1.96 16.89
C PRO A 533 15.74 0.95 17.47
N CYS A 534 15.85 0.62 18.76
CA CYS A 534 14.85 -0.22 19.44
C CYS A 534 13.61 0.62 19.79
N ALA A 535 12.80 0.93 18.78
CA ALA A 535 11.61 1.77 18.89
C ALA A 535 10.37 0.99 19.37
N ARG A 536 9.32 1.71 19.77
CA ARG A 536 8.01 1.06 20.05
C ARG A 536 7.34 0.58 18.77
N PHE A 537 7.55 1.28 17.67
CA PHE A 537 6.99 0.92 16.38
C PHE A 537 7.85 1.52 15.25
N ALA A 538 8.16 0.72 14.23
CA ALA A 538 8.86 1.18 13.03
C ALA A 538 7.85 1.30 11.86
N SER A 539 7.36 2.52 11.59
CA SER A 539 6.40 2.78 10.50
C SER A 539 7.05 2.89 9.12
N GLU A 540 8.35 3.16 9.07
CA GLU A 540 9.15 3.10 7.84
C GLU A 540 10.61 2.70 8.14
N TYR A 541 11.17 1.88 7.25
CA TYR A 541 12.60 1.59 7.13
C TYR A 541 12.83 0.79 5.85
N GLY A 542 13.94 0.99 5.15
CA GLY A 542 14.16 0.30 3.89
C GLY A 542 15.57 0.42 3.35
N PHE A 543 15.87 -0.43 2.37
CA PHE A 543 17.08 -0.37 1.54
C PHE A 543 16.69 -0.42 0.06
N GLN A 544 17.39 0.33 -0.79
CA GLN A 544 17.11 0.39 -2.22
C GLN A 544 17.66 -0.85 -2.94
N SER A 545 16.99 -1.29 -4.01
CA SER A 545 17.50 -2.24 -4.99
C SER A 545 17.01 -1.92 -6.40
N TRP A 546 17.72 -2.42 -7.41
CA TRP A 546 17.25 -2.37 -8.80
C TRP A 546 16.19 -3.45 -9.08
N PRO A 547 15.17 -3.15 -9.90
CA PRO A 547 14.27 -4.18 -10.43
C PRO A 547 15.00 -5.08 -11.43
N SER A 548 14.41 -6.24 -11.72
CA SER A 548 14.95 -7.23 -12.65
C SER A 548 15.19 -6.66 -14.04
N LEU A 549 16.16 -7.23 -14.77
CA LEU A 549 16.43 -6.83 -16.15
C LEU A 549 15.19 -7.03 -17.05
N SER A 550 14.34 -8.03 -16.77
CA SER A 550 13.08 -8.25 -17.48
C SER A 550 12.16 -7.03 -17.41
N THR A 551 12.02 -6.43 -16.22
CA THR A 551 11.23 -5.22 -16.02
C THR A 551 11.84 -4.02 -16.73
N LEU A 552 13.17 -3.84 -16.63
CA LEU A 552 13.88 -2.73 -17.26
C LEU A 552 13.90 -2.81 -18.79
N SER A 553 13.98 -4.02 -19.35
CA SER A 553 14.09 -4.24 -20.81
C SER A 553 12.86 -3.78 -21.58
N LYS A 554 11.72 -3.59 -20.90
CA LYS A 554 10.49 -3.04 -21.49
C LYS A 554 10.60 -1.55 -21.79
N VAL A 555 11.51 -0.85 -21.12
CA VAL A 555 11.62 0.62 -21.14
C VAL A 555 13.02 1.14 -21.43
N SER A 556 13.91 0.27 -21.91
CA SER A 556 15.32 0.57 -22.16
C SER A 556 15.81 -0.06 -23.47
N VAL A 557 16.93 0.43 -24.00
CA VAL A 557 17.65 -0.18 -25.13
C VAL A 557 18.92 -0.88 -24.67
N ALA A 558 19.58 -1.65 -25.55
CA ALA A 558 20.80 -2.38 -25.21
C ALA A 558 21.92 -1.50 -24.62
N THR A 559 22.08 -0.25 -25.11
CA THR A 559 23.09 0.69 -24.61
C THR A 559 22.79 1.25 -23.22
N ASP A 560 21.55 1.12 -22.74
CA ASP A 560 21.14 1.55 -21.40
C ASP A 560 21.42 0.48 -20.34
N GLN A 561 21.77 -0.75 -20.76
CA GLN A 561 21.94 -1.91 -19.87
C GLN A 561 23.33 -1.94 -19.23
N ASP A 562 23.68 -0.82 -18.60
CA ASP A 562 24.87 -0.64 -17.76
C ASP A 562 24.48 0.16 -16.52
N PHE A 563 25.01 -0.23 -15.36
CA PHE A 563 24.68 0.37 -14.06
C PHE A 563 25.05 1.86 -13.97
N ASN A 564 26.03 2.28 -14.76
CA ASN A 564 26.51 3.66 -14.83
C ASN A 564 26.01 4.41 -16.08
N SER A 565 25.11 3.82 -16.87
CA SER A 565 24.54 4.47 -18.05
C SER A 565 23.78 5.75 -17.69
N GLU A 566 23.62 6.62 -18.69
CA GLU A 566 22.77 7.82 -18.55
C GLU A 566 21.33 7.45 -18.17
N PHE A 567 20.77 6.39 -18.77
CA PHE A 567 19.46 5.86 -18.40
C PHE A 567 19.41 5.45 -16.92
N SER A 568 20.42 4.73 -16.44
CA SER A 568 20.42 4.27 -15.04
C SER A 568 20.57 5.40 -14.03
N GLN A 569 21.35 6.43 -14.37
CA GLN A 569 21.46 7.65 -13.57
C GLN A 569 20.19 8.51 -13.63
N HIS A 570 19.53 8.54 -14.78
CA HIS A 570 18.25 9.22 -14.97
C HIS A 570 17.14 8.58 -14.14
N ARG A 571 17.01 7.25 -14.15
CA ARG A 571 16.01 6.52 -13.37
C ARG A 571 16.25 6.55 -11.87
N GLN A 572 17.49 6.77 -11.43
CA GLN A 572 17.80 6.94 -10.02
C GLN A 572 17.32 8.31 -9.53
N HIS A 573 16.34 8.30 -8.62
CA HIS A 573 15.74 9.51 -8.04
C HIS A 573 16.14 9.74 -6.57
N HIS A 574 16.87 8.81 -5.97
CA HIS A 574 17.49 8.97 -4.66
C HIS A 574 18.92 9.47 -4.82
N GLU A 575 19.27 10.50 -4.05
CA GLU A 575 20.59 11.11 -4.10
C GLU A 575 21.68 10.07 -3.77
N SER A 576 22.63 9.88 -4.71
CA SER A 576 23.70 8.89 -4.60
C SER A 576 23.22 7.44 -4.40
N GLY A 577 21.96 7.10 -4.71
CA GLY A 577 21.38 5.79 -4.41
C GLY A 577 22.15 4.61 -5.01
N ASN A 578 22.62 4.74 -6.26
CA ASN A 578 23.45 3.70 -6.91
C ASN A 578 24.76 3.44 -6.15
N LEU A 579 25.44 4.51 -5.70
CA LEU A 579 26.66 4.38 -4.91
C LEU A 579 26.38 3.78 -3.52
N GLN A 580 25.32 4.24 -2.84
CA GLN A 580 24.93 3.72 -1.53
C GLN A 580 24.62 2.22 -1.58
N MET A 581 23.90 1.75 -2.62
CA MET A 581 23.63 0.33 -2.82
C MET A 581 24.91 -0.50 -2.96
N LEU A 582 25.86 -0.05 -3.81
CA LEU A 582 27.13 -0.76 -4.01
C LEU A 582 28.01 -0.72 -2.75
N GLN A 583 28.05 0.40 -2.03
CA GLN A 583 28.77 0.52 -0.77
C GLN A 583 28.21 -0.46 0.26
N GLN A 584 26.88 -0.52 0.43
CA GLN A 584 26.24 -1.44 1.36
C GLN A 584 26.48 -2.91 0.96
N ALA A 585 26.40 -3.25 -0.33
CA ALA A 585 26.70 -4.59 -0.82
C ALA A 585 28.17 -4.97 -0.56
N SER A 586 29.10 -4.05 -0.79
CA SER A 586 30.55 -4.28 -0.62
C SER A 586 30.96 -4.58 0.83
N LEU A 587 30.11 -4.24 1.83
CA LEU A 587 30.37 -4.60 3.22
C LEU A 587 30.49 -6.11 3.40
N HIS A 588 29.67 -6.89 2.67
CA HIS A 588 29.54 -8.34 2.88
C HIS A 588 29.79 -9.20 1.63
N TYR A 589 29.78 -8.61 0.43
CA TYR A 589 29.88 -9.33 -0.84
C TYR A 589 31.02 -8.79 -1.72
N ILE A 590 31.47 -9.62 -2.66
CA ILE A 590 32.37 -9.21 -3.74
C ILE A 590 31.49 -8.63 -4.84
N LEU A 591 31.80 -7.42 -5.30
CA LEU A 591 31.03 -6.77 -6.36
C LEU A 591 31.35 -7.41 -7.73
N PRO A 592 30.36 -7.57 -8.62
CA PRO A 592 30.58 -8.13 -9.95
C PRO A 592 31.59 -7.32 -10.77
N ASN A 593 32.48 -8.01 -11.48
CA ASN A 593 33.52 -7.39 -12.33
C ASN A 593 33.55 -7.94 -13.77
N ASN A 594 32.47 -8.62 -14.20
CA ASN A 594 32.38 -9.25 -15.51
C ASN A 594 32.73 -8.28 -16.65
N THR A 595 33.50 -8.68 -17.65
CA THR A 595 33.88 -7.80 -18.77
C THR A 595 32.72 -7.50 -19.72
N ASP A 596 31.72 -8.39 -19.80
CA ASP A 596 30.49 -8.13 -20.53
C ASP A 596 29.60 -7.17 -19.73
N LEU A 597 29.27 -6.01 -20.31
CA LEU A 597 28.54 -4.94 -19.61
C LEU A 597 27.13 -5.36 -19.22
N ARG A 598 26.43 -6.10 -20.10
CA ARG A 598 25.07 -6.54 -19.84
C ARG A 598 25.03 -7.59 -18.72
N GLN A 599 25.95 -8.55 -18.73
CA GLN A 599 26.08 -9.53 -17.67
C GLN A 599 26.49 -8.86 -16.36
N ARG A 600 27.46 -7.93 -16.38
CA ARG A 600 27.82 -7.13 -15.19
C ARG A 600 26.61 -6.38 -14.63
N PHE A 601 25.76 -5.83 -15.50
CA PHE A 601 24.54 -5.15 -15.08
C PHE A 601 23.55 -6.12 -14.42
N GLN A 602 23.29 -7.29 -15.02
CA GLN A 602 22.45 -8.34 -14.41
C GLN A 602 22.98 -8.81 -13.06
N ASP A 603 24.28 -9.08 -12.98
CA ASP A 603 24.97 -9.49 -11.75
C ASP A 603 24.87 -8.39 -10.67
N THR A 604 24.95 -7.13 -11.08
CA THR A 604 24.83 -5.97 -10.18
C THR A 604 23.39 -5.81 -9.67
N ILE A 605 22.39 -5.98 -10.54
CA ILE A 605 20.98 -6.01 -10.13
C ILE A 605 20.78 -7.11 -9.08
N TYR A 606 21.23 -8.33 -9.37
CA TYR A 606 21.16 -9.47 -8.46
C TYR A 606 21.77 -9.13 -7.09
N ILE A 607 23.00 -8.59 -7.04
CA ILE A 607 23.64 -8.31 -5.75
C ILE A 607 22.97 -7.16 -4.99
N THR A 608 22.35 -6.18 -5.69
CA THR A 608 21.56 -5.14 -5.01
C THR A 608 20.29 -5.73 -4.38
N GLN A 609 19.62 -6.68 -5.03
CA GLN A 609 18.46 -7.37 -4.45
C GLN A 609 18.85 -8.29 -3.29
N VAL A 610 19.98 -9.01 -3.38
CA VAL A 610 20.53 -9.79 -2.25
C VAL A 610 20.80 -8.88 -1.05
N MET A 611 21.49 -7.75 -1.28
CA MET A 611 21.79 -6.77 -0.25
C MET A 611 20.52 -6.23 0.41
N GLN A 612 19.55 -5.79 -0.39
CA GLN A 612 18.27 -5.28 0.13
C GLN A 612 17.56 -6.35 0.97
N ALA A 613 17.40 -7.55 0.43
CA ALA A 613 16.65 -8.61 1.09
C ALA A 613 17.27 -9.00 2.44
N GLN A 614 18.60 -9.09 2.52
CA GLN A 614 19.31 -9.40 3.76
C GLN A 614 19.29 -8.24 4.76
N CYS A 615 19.44 -6.99 4.31
CA CYS A 615 19.38 -5.83 5.21
C CYS A 615 17.99 -5.68 5.84
N VAL A 616 16.93 -5.76 5.04
CA VAL A 616 15.55 -5.65 5.54
C VAL A 616 15.18 -6.86 6.39
N LYS A 617 15.64 -8.09 6.06
CA LYS A 617 15.47 -9.26 6.94
C LYS A 617 16.11 -9.02 8.30
N ALA A 618 17.37 -8.59 8.34
CA ALA A 618 18.08 -8.36 9.60
C ALA A 618 17.38 -7.30 10.47
N GLN A 619 16.93 -6.21 9.86
CA GLN A 619 16.22 -5.13 10.56
C GLN A 619 14.82 -5.57 11.03
N THR A 620 14.08 -6.30 10.20
CA THR A 620 12.74 -6.80 10.55
C THR A 620 12.80 -7.84 11.67
N GLU A 621 13.73 -8.79 11.58
CA GLU A 621 13.92 -9.81 12.61
C GLU A 621 14.36 -9.19 13.94
N PHE A 622 15.15 -8.11 13.92
CA PHE A 622 15.46 -7.30 15.09
C PHE A 622 14.19 -6.73 15.74
N TYR A 623 13.32 -6.07 14.97
CA TYR A 623 12.07 -5.51 15.51
C TYR A 623 11.15 -6.59 16.06
N ARG A 624 11.03 -7.72 15.38
CA ARG A 624 10.22 -8.85 15.83
C ARG A 624 10.72 -9.45 17.14
N ARG A 625 12.04 -9.65 17.30
CA ARG A 625 12.59 -10.17 18.57
C ARG A 625 12.55 -9.14 19.71
N SER A 626 12.50 -7.84 19.40
CA SER A 626 12.39 -6.75 20.38
C SER A 626 10.97 -6.55 20.93
N GLN A 627 10.01 -7.43 20.59
CA GLN A 627 8.62 -7.31 21.01
C GLN A 627 8.40 -7.46 22.52
N SER A 628 9.11 -8.37 23.19
CA SER A 628 8.86 -8.65 24.62
C SER A 628 9.96 -8.11 25.54
N ASP A 629 11.15 -7.84 25.00
CA ASP A 629 12.32 -7.48 25.80
C ASP A 629 12.39 -5.97 26.04
N ILE A 630 12.88 -5.58 27.22
CA ILE A 630 13.34 -4.23 27.53
C ILE A 630 14.85 -4.30 27.80
N VAL A 631 15.64 -3.64 26.96
CA VAL A 631 17.11 -3.56 27.05
C VAL A 631 17.50 -2.09 27.09
N ASP A 632 18.26 -1.70 28.11
CA ASP A 632 18.71 -0.31 28.32
C ASP A 632 17.56 0.73 28.26
N GLY A 633 16.41 0.35 28.82
CA GLY A 633 15.21 1.18 28.83
C GLY A 633 14.48 1.30 27.50
N LYS A 634 14.81 0.49 26.49
CA LYS A 634 14.18 0.49 25.16
C LYS A 634 13.64 -0.91 24.81
N GLY A 635 12.62 -0.98 23.96
CA GLY A 635 12.02 -2.25 23.55
C GLY A 635 10.50 -2.19 23.50
N HIS A 636 9.84 -3.33 23.66
CA HIS A 636 8.41 -3.48 23.45
C HIS A 636 7.98 -3.00 22.05
N THR A 637 8.75 -3.40 21.04
CA THR A 637 8.45 -3.10 19.64
C THR A 637 7.21 -3.87 19.21
N MET A 638 6.15 -3.20 18.76
CA MET A 638 4.87 -3.83 18.46
C MET A 638 4.42 -3.64 17.01
N GLY A 639 5.34 -3.21 16.13
CA GLY A 639 5.10 -3.28 14.71
C GLY A 639 6.25 -2.80 13.86
N THR A 640 6.22 -3.26 12.61
CA THR A 640 7.29 -3.06 11.63
C THR A 640 6.70 -3.01 10.22
N LEU A 641 6.79 -1.85 9.59
CA LEU A 641 6.33 -1.59 8.23
C LEU A 641 7.52 -1.13 7.39
N TYR A 642 8.03 -1.98 6.51
CA TYR A 642 9.16 -1.57 5.68
C TYR A 642 8.70 -0.60 4.57
N TRP A 643 9.57 0.33 4.22
CA TRP A 643 9.47 1.16 3.02
C TRP A 643 10.15 0.40 1.88
N GLN A 644 9.49 0.03 0.79
CA GLN A 644 8.05 0.15 0.47
C GLN A 644 7.53 -1.15 -0.17
N LEU A 645 6.22 -1.31 -0.39
CA LEU A 645 5.65 -2.52 -0.99
C LEU A 645 5.94 -2.60 -2.49
N ASN A 646 5.38 -1.65 -3.25
CA ASN A 646 5.24 -1.68 -4.70
C ASN A 646 5.98 -0.50 -5.38
N ASP A 647 6.13 -0.60 -6.71
CA ASP A 647 6.66 0.48 -7.55
C ASP A 647 5.57 1.15 -8.40
N ILE A 648 5.75 2.44 -8.67
CA ILE A 648 4.92 3.23 -9.59
C ILE A 648 5.37 3.11 -11.05
N TRP A 649 6.65 2.81 -11.29
CA TRP A 649 7.32 2.70 -12.59
C TRP A 649 8.64 1.91 -12.47
N GLN A 650 9.32 1.64 -13.59
CA GLN A 650 10.55 0.84 -13.61
C GLN A 650 11.78 1.69 -13.23
N ALA A 651 12.16 1.69 -11.95
CA ALA A 651 13.31 2.43 -11.41
C ALA A 651 13.88 1.71 -10.17
N PRO A 652 15.13 2.01 -9.74
CA PRO A 652 15.62 1.57 -8.44
C PRO A 652 14.80 2.21 -7.31
N SER A 653 14.36 1.39 -6.37
CA SER A 653 13.48 1.81 -5.28
C SER A 653 13.64 0.90 -4.07
N TRP A 654 12.93 1.23 -3.00
CA TRP A 654 12.85 0.39 -1.80
C TRP A 654 11.77 -0.70 -1.88
N SER A 655 11.11 -0.86 -3.04
CA SER A 655 10.03 -1.81 -3.21
C SER A 655 10.50 -3.25 -2.99
N SER A 656 9.56 -4.13 -2.60
CA SER A 656 9.73 -5.58 -2.70
C SER A 656 9.03 -6.17 -3.92
N ILE A 657 8.07 -5.45 -4.50
CA ILE A 657 7.35 -5.81 -5.73
C ILE A 657 7.67 -4.77 -6.80
N GLU A 658 8.23 -5.23 -7.91
CA GLU A 658 8.55 -4.41 -9.09
C GLU A 658 7.27 -3.89 -9.77
N PHE A 659 7.41 -2.84 -10.59
CA PHE A 659 6.31 -2.39 -11.43
C PHE A 659 5.85 -3.52 -12.35
N GLY A 660 4.55 -3.78 -12.36
CA GLY A 660 3.94 -4.93 -13.05
C GLY A 660 3.75 -6.18 -12.18
N GLY A 661 4.14 -6.15 -10.90
CA GLY A 661 3.77 -7.18 -9.92
C GLY A 661 4.80 -8.30 -9.71
N LYS A 662 5.95 -8.26 -10.37
CA LYS A 662 7.03 -9.26 -10.21
C LYS A 662 7.70 -9.10 -8.84
N TRP A 663 7.88 -10.20 -8.12
CA TRP A 663 8.49 -10.19 -6.79
C TRP A 663 10.02 -10.06 -6.89
N LYS A 664 10.60 -9.08 -6.18
CA LYS A 664 12.04 -9.02 -5.89
C LYS A 664 12.40 -10.04 -4.80
N MET A 665 13.69 -10.31 -4.63
CA MET A 665 14.19 -11.21 -3.57
C MET A 665 13.68 -10.85 -2.16
N LEU A 666 13.50 -9.54 -1.89
CA LEU A 666 12.95 -9.07 -0.63
C LEU A 666 11.56 -9.65 -0.32
N HIS A 667 10.68 -9.77 -1.32
CA HIS A 667 9.30 -10.22 -1.07
C HIS A 667 9.26 -11.70 -0.63
N TYR A 668 10.12 -12.54 -1.23
CA TYR A 668 10.29 -13.93 -0.81
C TYR A 668 10.81 -14.03 0.62
N LEU A 669 11.79 -13.19 0.99
CA LEU A 669 12.26 -13.14 2.37
C LEU A 669 11.19 -12.63 3.33
N ALA A 670 10.29 -11.74 2.89
CA ALA A 670 9.17 -11.26 3.70
C ALA A 670 8.20 -12.37 4.08
N VAL A 671 7.87 -13.28 3.15
CA VAL A 671 7.10 -14.49 3.46
C VAL A 671 7.70 -15.25 4.65
N HIS A 672 9.03 -15.38 4.68
CA HIS A 672 9.74 -16.04 5.76
C HIS A 672 9.77 -15.20 7.04
N PHE A 673 10.30 -13.97 7.02
CA PHE A 673 10.51 -13.18 8.24
C PHE A 673 9.21 -12.69 8.88
N PHE A 674 8.07 -12.70 8.18
CA PHE A 674 6.74 -12.46 8.74
C PHE A 674 5.94 -13.72 9.06
N SER A 675 6.55 -14.90 8.98
CA SER A 675 5.88 -16.14 9.37
C SER A 675 5.32 -16.07 10.81
N PRO A 676 4.11 -16.62 11.08
CA PRO A 676 3.47 -16.55 12.40
C PRO A 676 4.27 -17.19 13.54
N LEU A 677 5.18 -18.10 13.22
CA LEU A 677 6.16 -18.67 14.14
C LEU A 677 7.51 -18.69 13.42
N ILE A 678 8.50 -18.01 13.98
CA ILE A 678 9.85 -17.91 13.39
C ILE A 678 10.92 -18.10 14.46
N SER A 679 12.07 -18.64 14.06
CA SER A 679 13.32 -18.53 14.83
C SER A 679 14.20 -17.42 14.28
N VAL A 680 14.73 -16.58 15.16
CA VAL A 680 15.63 -15.47 14.84
C VAL A 680 16.96 -15.69 15.57
N GLY A 681 18.05 -15.74 14.81
CA GLY A 681 19.41 -15.90 15.35
C GLY A 681 20.17 -14.59 15.33
N VAL A 682 20.89 -14.29 16.40
CA VAL A 682 21.77 -13.12 16.50
C VAL A 682 23.04 -13.49 17.27
N GLU A 683 24.15 -12.88 16.91
CA GLU A 683 25.35 -12.89 17.74
C GLU A 683 25.39 -11.62 18.59
N ASP A 684 25.45 -11.76 19.91
CA ASP A 684 25.63 -10.64 20.84
C ASP A 684 26.75 -10.96 21.82
N LYS A 685 27.74 -10.06 21.92
CA LYS A 685 28.92 -10.18 22.80
C LYS A 685 29.63 -11.55 22.70
N GLY A 686 29.63 -12.17 21.53
CA GLY A 686 30.26 -13.47 21.25
C GLY A 686 29.40 -14.70 21.55
N ASP A 687 28.16 -14.52 22.02
CA ASP A 687 27.18 -15.59 22.19
C ASP A 687 26.27 -15.70 20.96
N LEU A 688 26.02 -16.92 20.53
CA LEU A 688 24.94 -17.26 19.61
C LEU A 688 23.64 -17.33 20.40
N LEU A 689 22.72 -16.40 20.13
CA LEU A 689 21.39 -16.34 20.71
C LEU A 689 20.36 -16.73 19.65
N ILE A 690 19.40 -17.59 20.00
CA ILE A 690 18.26 -17.89 19.15
C ILE A 690 16.97 -17.63 19.92
N TYR A 691 16.10 -16.84 19.30
CA TYR A 691 14.80 -16.46 19.82
C TYR A 691 13.70 -17.13 18.99
N ALA A 692 12.68 -17.64 19.67
CA ALA A 692 11.41 -18.00 19.06
C ALA A 692 10.45 -16.81 19.16
N VAL A 693 9.90 -16.37 18.04
CA VAL A 693 8.89 -15.31 17.96
C VAL A 693 7.58 -15.92 17.48
N SER A 694 6.49 -15.71 18.21
CA SER A 694 5.16 -16.25 17.91
C SER A 694 4.12 -15.15 17.86
N ASP A 695 3.42 -15.02 16.74
CA ASP A 695 2.23 -14.15 16.60
C ASP A 695 0.94 -14.94 16.89
N ARG A 696 1.04 -16.23 17.21
CA ARG A 696 -0.12 -17.10 17.44
C ARG A 696 -0.70 -16.86 18.83
N ASN A 697 -2.00 -17.13 19.00
CA ASN A 697 -2.69 -16.92 20.27
C ASN A 697 -2.48 -18.03 21.31
N LYS A 698 -1.73 -19.09 20.97
CA LYS A 698 -1.49 -20.25 21.84
C LYS A 698 -0.01 -20.39 22.15
N ASP A 699 0.28 -20.83 23.36
CA ASP A 699 1.61 -21.23 23.79
C ASP A 699 2.01 -22.55 23.14
N TYR A 700 3.30 -22.71 22.86
CA TYR A 700 3.87 -23.94 22.30
C TYR A 700 5.11 -24.35 23.06
N THR A 701 5.22 -25.62 23.42
CA THR A 701 6.47 -26.21 23.91
C THR A 701 7.33 -26.59 22.72
N LEU A 702 8.38 -25.83 22.46
CA LEU A 702 9.25 -25.97 21.30
C LEU A 702 10.70 -26.22 21.73
N LYS A 703 11.47 -26.88 20.87
CA LYS A 703 12.93 -26.93 20.92
C LYS A 703 13.50 -26.36 19.63
N VAL A 704 14.72 -25.85 19.67
CA VAL A 704 15.47 -25.48 18.46
C VAL A 704 16.51 -26.53 18.14
N THR A 705 16.59 -26.92 16.88
CA THR A 705 17.69 -27.71 16.34
C THR A 705 18.63 -26.77 15.60
N VAL A 706 19.89 -26.69 16.04
CA VAL A 706 20.95 -25.86 15.45
C VAL A 706 21.94 -26.77 14.72
N LYS A 707 22.14 -26.55 13.43
CA LYS A 707 23.07 -27.32 12.61
C LYS A 707 24.13 -26.42 12.00
N LEU A 708 25.37 -26.86 12.03
CA LEU A 708 26.48 -26.19 11.33
C LEU A 708 26.84 -26.99 10.09
N TYR A 709 26.89 -26.31 8.95
CA TYR A 709 27.34 -26.89 7.68
C TYR A 709 28.64 -26.22 7.25
N GLN A 710 29.60 -27.02 6.80
CA GLN A 710 30.73 -26.51 6.05
C GLN A 710 30.27 -26.12 4.64
N TRP A 711 30.90 -25.11 4.05
CA TRP A 711 30.58 -24.73 2.67
C TRP A 711 30.91 -25.81 1.63
N SER A 712 31.73 -26.79 1.98
CA SER A 712 32.12 -27.91 1.12
C SER A 712 31.21 -29.14 1.23
N SER A 713 30.19 -29.15 2.09
CA SER A 713 29.39 -30.36 2.37
C SER A 713 27.93 -30.09 2.68
N PHE A 714 27.04 -30.94 2.16
CA PHE A 714 25.63 -31.00 2.53
C PHE A 714 25.36 -31.77 3.82
N THR A 715 26.39 -32.39 4.41
CA THR A 715 26.26 -33.08 5.70
C THR A 715 26.57 -32.09 6.82
N PRO A 716 25.67 -31.94 7.82
CA PRO A 716 25.95 -31.07 8.96
C PRO A 716 27.13 -31.64 9.75
N GLN A 717 28.09 -30.79 10.10
CA GLN A 717 29.22 -31.16 10.95
C GLN A 717 28.76 -31.55 12.35
N CYS A 718 27.68 -30.90 12.81
CA CYS A 718 27.05 -31.18 14.09
C CYS A 718 25.56 -30.81 14.03
N SER A 719 24.82 -31.37 14.97
CA SER A 719 23.45 -30.99 15.26
C SER A 719 23.32 -30.83 16.78
N LEU A 720 23.07 -29.62 17.23
CA LEU A 720 22.80 -29.29 18.63
C LEU A 720 21.29 -29.15 18.80
N GLU A 721 20.77 -29.58 19.94
CA GLU A 721 19.37 -29.37 20.29
C GLU A 721 19.30 -28.60 21.62
N SER A 722 18.36 -27.67 21.72
CA SER A 722 18.00 -27.08 23.00
C SER A 722 17.08 -28.01 23.79
N ASP A 723 16.97 -27.73 25.08
CA ASP A 723 15.85 -28.24 25.86
C ASP A 723 14.52 -27.70 25.31
N GLN A 724 13.45 -28.42 25.61
CA GLN A 724 12.09 -27.96 25.33
C GLN A 724 11.75 -26.76 26.21
N THR A 725 11.30 -25.68 25.60
CA THR A 725 10.96 -24.42 26.26
C THR A 725 9.55 -23.99 25.84
N VAL A 726 8.79 -23.43 26.78
CA VAL A 726 7.47 -22.85 26.48
C VAL A 726 7.66 -21.50 25.80
N VAL A 727 7.25 -21.42 24.53
CA VAL A 727 7.18 -20.19 23.74
C VAL A 727 5.77 -19.64 23.86
N ARG A 728 5.64 -18.45 24.43
CA ARG A 728 4.34 -17.80 24.64
C ARG A 728 3.70 -17.40 23.33
N GLY A 729 2.38 -17.53 23.24
CA GLY A 729 1.60 -16.94 22.16
C GLY A 729 1.68 -15.41 22.18
N GLY A 730 1.86 -14.78 21.02
CA GLY A 730 1.97 -13.33 20.90
C GLY A 730 3.23 -12.74 21.57
N GLY A 731 4.31 -13.53 21.69
CA GLY A 731 5.52 -13.11 22.40
C GLY A 731 6.81 -13.71 21.87
N VAL A 732 7.90 -13.37 22.57
CA VAL A 732 9.27 -13.76 22.23
C VAL A 732 9.86 -14.59 23.37
N THR A 733 10.62 -15.63 23.04
CA THR A 733 11.32 -16.45 24.03
C THR A 733 12.69 -16.84 23.52
N LYS A 734 13.74 -16.57 24.30
CA LYS A 734 15.09 -17.07 24.00
C LYS A 734 15.14 -18.57 24.26
N VAL A 735 15.43 -19.35 23.22
CA VAL A 735 15.41 -20.82 23.25
C VAL A 735 16.81 -21.44 23.17
N PHE A 736 17.82 -20.66 22.80
CA PHE A 736 19.21 -21.12 22.76
C PHE A 736 20.18 -19.98 23.09
N GLN A 737 21.21 -20.30 23.86
CA GLN A 737 22.34 -19.43 24.12
C GLN A 737 23.60 -20.29 24.28
N SER A 738 24.64 -19.98 23.53
CA SER A 738 25.96 -20.61 23.71
C SER A 738 27.06 -19.72 23.13
N PRO A 739 28.25 -19.65 23.74
CA PRO A 739 29.39 -18.95 23.15
C PRO A 739 29.69 -19.50 21.76
N VAL A 740 29.85 -18.63 20.76
CA VAL A 740 30.16 -19.03 19.38
C VAL A 740 31.43 -19.89 19.34
N SER A 741 32.43 -19.57 20.17
CA SER A 741 33.65 -20.37 20.32
C SER A 741 33.38 -21.81 20.77
N THR A 742 32.40 -22.01 21.66
CA THR A 742 32.00 -23.33 22.15
C THR A 742 31.24 -24.10 21.09
N VAL A 743 30.30 -23.44 20.39
CA VAL A 743 29.57 -24.03 19.26
C VAL A 743 30.54 -24.51 18.19
N LEU A 744 31.48 -23.66 17.77
CA LEU A 744 32.49 -24.01 16.76
C LEU A 744 33.39 -25.15 17.23
N LYS A 745 33.89 -25.11 18.48
CA LYS A 745 34.74 -26.16 19.05
C LYS A 745 34.03 -27.51 19.11
N ASN A 746 32.77 -27.53 19.52
CA ASN A 746 31.96 -28.75 19.64
C ASN A 746 31.60 -29.33 18.26
N CYS A 747 31.59 -28.51 17.22
CA CYS A 747 31.25 -28.89 15.85
C CYS A 747 32.48 -29.19 14.98
N GLY A 748 33.64 -29.47 15.61
CA GLY A 748 34.83 -29.98 14.94
C GLY A 748 35.48 -28.95 14.01
N ASN A 749 35.65 -29.31 12.73
CA ASN A 749 36.39 -28.52 11.72
C ASN A 749 35.59 -27.32 11.20
N CYS A 750 34.98 -26.53 12.09
CA CYS A 750 34.25 -25.32 11.75
C CYS A 750 34.96 -24.06 12.24
N THR A 751 35.04 -23.07 11.36
CA THR A 751 35.44 -21.70 11.69
C THR A 751 34.32 -20.73 11.33
N ARG A 752 34.44 -19.46 11.73
CA ARG A 752 33.51 -18.41 11.32
C ARG A 752 33.39 -18.24 9.80
N LYS A 753 34.48 -18.55 9.07
CA LYS A 753 34.58 -18.39 7.63
C LYS A 753 34.21 -19.64 6.84
N SER A 754 34.41 -20.82 7.43
CA SER A 754 34.20 -22.09 6.74
C SER A 754 32.82 -22.72 6.96
N CYS A 755 32.03 -22.21 7.93
CA CYS A 755 30.73 -22.77 8.27
C CYS A 755 29.60 -21.73 8.36
N VAL A 756 28.37 -22.20 8.13
CA VAL A 756 27.12 -21.47 8.34
C VAL A 756 26.27 -22.13 9.41
N VAL A 757 25.62 -21.32 10.24
CA VAL A 757 24.69 -21.79 11.27
C VAL A 757 23.29 -21.77 10.67
N THR A 758 22.57 -22.86 10.82
CA THR A 758 21.17 -23.00 10.42
C THR A 758 20.37 -23.47 11.62
N PHE A 759 19.13 -23.04 11.72
CA PHE A 759 18.29 -23.38 12.85
C PHE A 759 16.82 -23.44 12.47
N VAL A 760 16.08 -24.27 13.20
CA VAL A 760 14.65 -24.50 13.00
C VAL A 760 13.99 -24.85 14.34
N LEU A 761 12.80 -24.31 14.59
CA LEU A 761 11.98 -24.68 15.73
C LEU A 761 11.16 -25.92 15.40
N SER A 762 11.06 -26.84 16.34
CA SER A 762 10.16 -27.99 16.23
C SER A 762 9.46 -28.24 17.55
N GLY A 763 8.24 -28.78 17.46
CA GLY A 763 7.44 -29.15 18.62
C GLY A 763 6.46 -30.29 18.32
N PRO A 764 5.58 -30.59 19.28
CA PRO A 764 4.51 -31.58 19.10
C PRO A 764 3.64 -31.31 17.88
N GLU A 765 2.93 -32.34 17.40
CA GLU A 765 1.91 -32.23 16.33
C GLU A 765 2.42 -31.64 15.00
N GLY A 766 3.74 -31.69 14.76
CA GLY A 766 4.35 -31.18 13.53
C GLY A 766 4.31 -29.65 13.41
N VAL A 767 4.27 -28.94 14.55
CA VAL A 767 4.53 -27.50 14.62
C VAL A 767 6.00 -27.26 14.33
N THR A 768 6.29 -26.45 13.32
CA THR A 768 7.64 -26.11 12.90
C THR A 768 7.68 -24.66 12.42
N SER A 769 8.83 -24.00 12.58
CA SER A 769 9.10 -22.73 11.91
C SER A 769 9.71 -22.97 10.52
N PRO A 770 9.72 -21.96 9.63
CA PRO A 770 10.69 -21.96 8.54
C PRO A 770 12.12 -22.12 9.09
N SER A 771 13.00 -22.73 8.30
CA SER A 771 14.43 -22.73 8.62
C SER A 771 15.01 -21.33 8.42
N ASN A 772 15.90 -20.93 9.31
CA ASN A 772 16.63 -19.67 9.22
C ASN A 772 18.13 -19.92 9.42
N HIS A 773 18.94 -18.91 9.14
CA HIS A 773 20.40 -19.02 9.16
C HIS A 773 21.07 -17.76 9.69
N LEU A 774 22.32 -17.92 10.13
CA LEU A 774 23.22 -16.85 10.54
C LEU A 774 24.59 -17.08 9.90
N PHE A 775 25.09 -16.08 9.18
CA PHE A 775 26.46 -16.04 8.72
C PHE A 775 27.37 -15.53 9.85
N LEU A 776 28.36 -16.34 10.24
CA LEU A 776 29.31 -15.99 11.32
C LEU A 776 30.44 -15.05 10.87
N SER A 777 30.53 -14.82 9.56
CA SER A 777 31.40 -13.87 8.89
C SER A 777 30.75 -13.42 7.57
N SER A 778 31.28 -12.36 6.98
CA SER A 778 30.80 -11.88 5.68
C SER A 778 31.01 -12.95 4.59
N PRO A 779 30.02 -13.19 3.69
CA PRO A 779 30.17 -14.14 2.60
C PRO A 779 31.38 -13.91 1.67
N LYS A 780 31.84 -12.66 1.50
CA LYS A 780 33.09 -12.36 0.77
C LYS A 780 34.35 -12.93 1.42
N ASP A 781 34.31 -13.20 2.73
CA ASP A 781 35.41 -13.76 3.51
C ASP A 781 35.26 -15.28 3.70
N ALA A 782 34.26 -15.90 3.07
CA ALA A 782 33.96 -17.32 3.23
C ALA A 782 35.06 -18.21 2.64
N GLU A 783 35.51 -19.20 3.43
CA GLU A 783 36.57 -20.15 3.04
C GLU A 783 35.95 -21.50 2.70
N GLY A 784 36.17 -21.99 1.49
CA GLY A 784 35.63 -23.27 1.01
C GLY A 784 34.26 -23.19 0.31
N LEU A 785 33.69 -22.00 0.16
CA LEU A 785 32.48 -21.77 -0.65
C LEU A 785 32.80 -21.91 -2.14
N GLN A 786 32.44 -23.08 -2.68
CA GLN A 786 32.66 -23.45 -4.08
C GLN A 786 31.61 -22.79 -4.99
N LYS A 787 31.96 -22.58 -6.25
CA LYS A 787 30.99 -22.25 -7.29
C LYS A 787 30.06 -23.47 -7.50
N PRO A 788 28.75 -23.35 -7.25
CA PRO A 788 27.85 -24.48 -7.36
C PRO A 788 27.57 -24.80 -8.83
N ASN A 789 27.45 -26.09 -9.16
CA ASN A 789 26.86 -26.52 -10.42
C ASN A 789 25.38 -26.87 -10.16
N ILE A 790 24.48 -25.94 -10.49
CA ILE A 790 23.04 -26.12 -10.33
C ILE A 790 22.44 -26.58 -11.67
N THR A 791 21.91 -27.79 -11.68
CA THR A 791 21.13 -28.32 -12.80
C THR A 791 19.67 -28.45 -12.39
N PHE A 792 18.75 -28.57 -13.35
CA PHE A 792 17.33 -28.62 -13.03
C PHE A 792 16.53 -29.53 -13.96
N SER A 793 15.35 -29.93 -13.49
CA SER A 793 14.28 -30.49 -14.30
C SER A 793 12.97 -29.77 -14.01
N VAL A 794 12.10 -29.67 -15.03
CA VAL A 794 10.80 -29.01 -14.91
C VAL A 794 9.67 -29.98 -15.24
N GLU A 795 8.56 -29.84 -14.54
CA GLU A 795 7.35 -30.63 -14.75
C GLU A 795 6.11 -29.74 -14.61
N ASP A 796 5.20 -29.77 -15.58
CA ASP A 796 3.92 -29.06 -15.45
C ASP A 796 2.95 -29.90 -14.62
N THR A 797 2.50 -29.34 -13.50
CA THR A 797 1.55 -29.95 -12.57
C THR A 797 0.15 -29.31 -12.71
N GLY A 798 -0.12 -28.66 -13.83
CA GLY A 798 -1.40 -28.02 -14.15
C GLY A 798 -1.37 -26.52 -13.89
N ARG A 799 -1.73 -26.05 -12.69
CA ARG A 799 -1.67 -24.60 -12.37
C ARG A 799 -0.29 -24.12 -11.95
N LYS A 800 0.60 -25.06 -11.61
CA LYS A 800 1.97 -24.77 -11.17
C LYS A 800 2.96 -25.53 -12.04
N ILE A 801 4.14 -24.96 -12.22
CA ILE A 801 5.31 -25.64 -12.79
C ILE A 801 6.22 -26.01 -11.63
N MET A 802 6.53 -27.29 -11.48
CA MET A 802 7.48 -27.78 -10.50
C MET A 802 8.89 -27.69 -11.10
N VAL A 803 9.85 -27.16 -10.34
CA VAL A 803 11.27 -27.08 -10.70
C VAL A 803 12.07 -27.84 -9.66
N ASN A 804 12.69 -28.95 -10.07
CA ASN A 804 13.61 -29.71 -9.23
C ASN A 804 15.03 -29.26 -9.51
N LEU A 805 15.69 -28.70 -8.51
CA LEU A 805 17.07 -28.26 -8.54
C LEU A 805 17.98 -29.37 -7.99
N TYR A 806 19.12 -29.56 -8.63
CA TYR A 806 20.18 -30.46 -8.21
C TYR A 806 21.48 -29.68 -8.13
N CYS A 807 22.11 -29.65 -6.95
CA CYS A 807 23.32 -28.86 -6.70
C CYS A 807 24.46 -29.72 -6.21
N SER A 808 25.69 -29.43 -6.64
CA SER A 808 26.91 -30.14 -6.26
C SER A 808 27.51 -29.70 -4.92
N SER A 809 27.18 -28.51 -4.42
CA SER A 809 27.70 -27.94 -3.17
C SER A 809 26.72 -26.92 -2.58
N PRO A 810 26.82 -26.57 -1.29
CA PRO A 810 26.04 -25.48 -0.71
C PRO A 810 26.08 -24.19 -1.56
N ALA A 811 24.91 -23.61 -1.83
CA ALA A 811 24.78 -22.42 -2.68
C ALA A 811 24.05 -21.29 -1.94
N LEU A 812 24.61 -20.08 -2.02
CA LEU A 812 24.04 -18.88 -1.40
C LEU A 812 23.13 -18.13 -2.38
N PHE A 813 21.97 -17.70 -1.86
CA PHE A 813 21.00 -16.85 -2.53
C PHE A 813 20.63 -17.36 -3.93
N VAL A 814 20.23 -18.64 -4.02
CA VAL A 814 19.80 -19.25 -5.28
C VAL A 814 18.56 -18.50 -5.78
N TRP A 815 18.70 -17.85 -6.93
CA TRP A 815 17.70 -17.02 -7.57
C TRP A 815 17.25 -17.63 -8.88
N LEU A 816 15.96 -17.95 -8.96
CA LEU A 816 15.29 -18.40 -10.18
C LEU A 816 14.56 -17.21 -10.81
N ASP A 817 14.82 -16.93 -12.08
CA ASP A 817 14.12 -15.91 -12.86
C ASP A 817 13.58 -16.54 -14.15
N VAL A 818 12.38 -16.14 -14.57
CA VAL A 818 11.71 -16.64 -15.79
C VAL A 818 11.34 -15.51 -16.74
N ASP A 819 12.20 -14.49 -16.75
CA ASP A 819 12.07 -13.26 -17.52
C ASP A 819 10.70 -12.58 -17.31
N ASP A 820 9.86 -12.54 -18.33
CA ASP A 820 8.59 -11.82 -18.41
C ASP A 820 7.37 -12.71 -18.16
N ILE A 821 7.55 -14.02 -17.88
CA ILE A 821 6.45 -14.93 -17.60
C ILE A 821 5.73 -14.49 -16.30
N PRO A 822 4.43 -14.12 -16.35
CA PRO A 822 3.72 -13.64 -15.17
C PRO A 822 3.48 -14.76 -14.15
N GLY A 823 3.98 -14.56 -12.92
CA GLY A 823 3.82 -15.48 -11.81
C GLY A 823 4.88 -15.27 -10.74
N PHE A 824 4.95 -16.21 -9.80
CA PHE A 824 5.91 -16.18 -8.69
C PHE A 824 6.27 -17.61 -8.26
N PHE A 825 7.45 -17.76 -7.66
CA PHE A 825 7.88 -19.01 -7.03
C PHE A 825 7.37 -19.11 -5.59
N ASP A 826 7.19 -20.31 -5.04
CA ASP A 826 6.86 -20.46 -3.61
C ASP A 826 8.07 -20.26 -2.68
N ALA A 827 9.29 -20.38 -3.21
CA ALA A 827 10.53 -19.98 -2.54
C ALA A 827 11.56 -19.49 -3.58
N ASN A 828 12.31 -18.44 -3.22
CA ASN A 828 13.40 -17.91 -4.05
C ASN A 828 14.42 -17.16 -3.18
N GLY A 829 15.64 -16.93 -3.69
CA GLY A 829 16.71 -16.24 -2.94
C GLY A 829 17.19 -17.00 -1.69
N PHE A 830 17.01 -18.31 -1.65
CA PHE A 830 17.25 -19.14 -0.46
C PHE A 830 18.70 -19.63 -0.36
N LEU A 831 19.07 -20.06 0.84
CA LEU A 831 20.28 -20.83 1.13
C LEU A 831 20.01 -22.31 0.80
N MET A 832 20.69 -22.86 -0.21
CA MET A 832 20.55 -24.26 -0.60
C MET A 832 21.64 -25.11 0.08
N ILE A 833 21.24 -25.89 1.09
CA ILE A 833 22.12 -26.78 1.90
C ILE A 833 21.75 -28.25 1.71
N SER A 834 21.19 -28.60 0.55
CA SER A 834 20.83 -29.97 0.17
C SER A 834 21.18 -30.22 -1.29
N GLU A 835 21.47 -31.48 -1.64
CA GLU A 835 21.72 -31.88 -3.03
C GLU A 835 20.53 -31.65 -3.94
N LYS A 836 19.31 -31.74 -3.39
CA LYS A 836 18.05 -31.56 -4.12
C LYS A 836 17.18 -30.53 -3.42
N TYR A 837 16.52 -29.68 -4.21
CA TYR A 837 15.54 -28.73 -3.71
C TYR A 837 14.43 -28.54 -4.75
N THR A 838 13.18 -28.51 -4.31
CA THR A 838 12.04 -28.37 -5.23
C THR A 838 11.31 -27.07 -4.93
N VAL A 839 11.07 -26.27 -5.97
CA VAL A 839 10.23 -25.07 -5.93
C VAL A 839 9.08 -25.19 -6.91
N TYR A 840 8.01 -24.45 -6.67
CA TYR A 840 6.85 -24.39 -7.56
C TYR A 840 6.60 -22.97 -8.03
N PHE A 841 6.53 -22.80 -9.34
CA PHE A 841 6.10 -21.55 -9.97
C PHE A 841 4.58 -21.55 -10.17
N THR A 842 3.89 -20.57 -9.59
CA THR A 842 2.45 -20.38 -9.80
C THR A 842 2.23 -19.43 -10.97
N LYS A 843 1.53 -19.93 -12.00
CA LYS A 843 1.25 -19.20 -13.24
C LYS A 843 0.13 -18.17 -13.04
N TRP A 844 0.34 -16.91 -13.43
CA TRP A 844 -0.73 -15.90 -13.54
C TRP A 844 -1.31 -15.79 -14.96
N GLY A 845 -0.55 -16.24 -15.96
CA GLY A 845 -0.99 -16.33 -17.35
C GLY A 845 -0.72 -17.72 -17.93
N ALA A 846 -1.12 -17.93 -19.19
CA ALA A 846 -0.76 -19.14 -19.92
C ALA A 846 0.75 -19.15 -20.21
N THR A 847 1.42 -20.27 -19.97
CA THR A 847 2.82 -20.51 -20.36
C THR A 847 3.01 -22.00 -20.62
N THR A 848 3.89 -22.34 -21.55
CA THR A 848 4.26 -23.74 -21.84
C THR A 848 5.50 -24.15 -21.06
N ILE A 849 5.74 -25.47 -20.89
CA ILE A 849 7.01 -25.97 -20.30
C ILE A 849 8.20 -25.52 -21.14
N GLN A 850 8.09 -25.57 -22.47
CA GLN A 850 9.19 -25.21 -23.36
C GLN A 850 9.58 -23.74 -23.22
N GLU A 851 8.59 -22.84 -23.21
CA GLU A 851 8.81 -21.42 -22.98
C GLU A 851 9.42 -21.17 -21.60
N PHE A 852 8.84 -21.76 -20.56
CA PHE A 852 9.33 -21.64 -19.19
C PHE A 852 10.78 -22.10 -19.04
N THR A 853 11.11 -23.27 -19.62
CA THR A 853 12.47 -23.83 -19.59
C THR A 853 13.47 -22.93 -20.29
N THR A 854 13.08 -22.33 -21.41
CA THR A 854 13.96 -21.46 -22.22
C THR A 854 14.25 -20.14 -21.51
N LYS A 855 13.29 -19.63 -20.74
CA LYS A 855 13.41 -18.38 -19.99
C LYS A 855 13.91 -18.58 -18.54
N LEU A 856 14.07 -19.82 -18.07
CA LEU A 856 14.51 -20.09 -16.70
C LEU A 856 16.01 -19.85 -16.56
N HIS A 857 16.38 -18.80 -15.83
CA HIS A 857 17.75 -18.49 -15.43
C HIS A 857 17.92 -18.77 -13.95
N ILE A 858 19.02 -19.42 -13.58
CA ILE A 858 19.35 -19.71 -12.17
C ILE A 858 20.69 -19.07 -11.85
N THR A 859 20.73 -18.25 -10.81
CA THR A 859 21.93 -17.52 -10.36
C THR A 859 22.18 -17.79 -8.88
N SER A 860 23.43 -17.94 -8.49
CA SER A 860 23.89 -18.00 -7.09
C SER A 860 25.00 -16.99 -6.84
N LEU A 861 25.34 -16.75 -5.57
CA LEU A 861 26.35 -15.74 -5.22
C LEU A 861 27.71 -15.97 -5.90
N ARG A 862 28.13 -17.23 -6.05
CA ARG A 862 29.44 -17.57 -6.65
C ARG A 862 29.43 -17.54 -8.18
N ASP A 863 28.29 -17.29 -8.82
CA ASP A 863 28.23 -17.14 -10.28
C ASP A 863 28.75 -15.77 -10.74
N ILE A 864 28.72 -14.77 -9.85
CA ILE A 864 29.04 -13.37 -10.19
C ILE A 864 30.49 -12.95 -9.87
N TYR A 865 31.33 -13.84 -9.29
CA TYR A 865 32.76 -13.60 -9.00
C TYR A 865 33.66 -14.83 -8.81
#